data_AF-A0A2A2K8C2-F1
#
_entry.id   AF-A0A2A2K8C2-F1
#
_cell.length_a   1.000
_cell.length_b   1.000
_cell.length_c   1.000
_cell.angle_alpha   90.00
_cell.angle_beta   90.00
_cell.angle_gamma   90.00
#
_symmetry.space_group_name_H-M   'P 1'
#
loop_
_entity.id
_entity.type
_entity.pdbx_description
1 polymer ?
#
loop_
_entity_poly.entity_id
_entity_poly.type
_entity_poly.pdbx_seq_one_letter_code
_entity_poly.pdbx_strand_id
1 'polypeptide(L)'
;MPKYKSKIWIFIYFLLILFDYVDAELRSQTFDLPSLWVHVDQLYLIKRNPTNLSCQLSPGYSEAKLSTIDWLKNGELLERVKEKIGGEAYDDYQVNGETLTLHNARQYMEGEYQCVADVSDIRLSNKQLIQTRLVSSPILIRRARITKFDKIRDHVLEVRRNEVARLPCAGLPDVIPGPPKICFEKLGSTECLGSNPNDTKFLATSTGLQISMAQPEDKGLYHCVVRNDYINQTRRSPKPVILYVKDDVIKLNEEQNDAIIEQQAQPEMVFPLKNTTIDKPIIVDAARGEDVILECVISRANIVWIKQNDTTPIITLNDREARVYQEWGNLRINKVTVDDSGIYACIGLSLLDSTKTIEETTQPRVYYNLVVHAPTAVNLTLAPQPDKSIVLECTAYNLRYEIPMAFVNGTALIDSIEQMGVPSNTDFFTNPIRVQMQVKTSFSGSVQCISRPAMEEAEVYGKELERGKSMNQFVMSSKNPNDDLIITGPTNLTVRAGRNTELPCIVQRVKSKHWMKDKGYVKIFGDDTRFRVAGSNSLKISQVQKSDEGWYTCVVTGVGSQQSRASAYLTVVTDAEALRTTQQEKLQFKKKDDKLIVDDVKGFVSNSDVRLQWTVLGSQEALNLIKKFKIEVKRNETNSDYFVAEEVSSHVRASTIKQLFPNNQYKFRVRLVREDDSEVLSSETKWMKIDLPDGDVIPPAPMVGSGVIKFKFRLLTTLKKLFQLESLEMISETSAQVTWNHTVPFPNAIAKHFIIMYFFNGSENGETISFDGGSTTQAVLPNLVPDSTYTIQVIAENLAGKSPPSNQMNLNTTASQNTGVMNTIKSVLHSINPHLTFQTAAIVLCLLFVTLLVMLICCVVFCNIRSPSTVKTQGMKSFANLV
;
A
#
# COMPACT_ATOMS: atom_id res chain seq x y z
N MET A 1 -34.94 -8.46 -71.35
CA MET A 1 -34.58 -7.31 -70.48
C MET A 1 -34.72 -7.63 -68.97
N PRO A 2 -33.80 -8.39 -68.33
CA PRO A 2 -33.79 -8.46 -66.85
C PRO A 2 -32.42 -8.26 -66.19
N LYS A 3 -31.37 -7.85 -66.91
CA LYS A 3 -30.01 -7.73 -66.34
C LYS A 3 -29.64 -6.37 -65.73
N TYR A 4 -30.51 -5.35 -65.83
CA TYR A 4 -30.23 -4.01 -65.29
C TYR A 4 -30.88 -3.70 -63.93
N LYS A 5 -31.89 -4.46 -63.48
CA LYS A 5 -32.56 -4.20 -62.20
C LYS A 5 -31.74 -4.60 -60.96
N SER A 6 -30.90 -5.64 -61.06
CA SER A 6 -30.08 -6.11 -59.93
C SER A 6 -28.91 -5.18 -59.59
N LYS A 7 -28.27 -4.55 -60.59
CA LYS A 7 -27.16 -3.62 -60.35
C LYS A 7 -27.62 -2.29 -59.74
N ILE A 8 -28.82 -1.83 -60.07
CA ILE A 8 -29.40 -0.60 -59.51
C ILE A 8 -29.77 -0.81 -58.03
N TRP A 9 -30.31 -1.98 -57.65
CA TRP A 9 -30.59 -2.28 -56.26
C TRP A 9 -29.32 -2.42 -55.41
N ILE A 10 -28.25 -3.04 -55.95
CA ILE A 10 -26.96 -3.12 -55.24
C ILE A 10 -26.33 -1.72 -55.09
N PHE A 11 -26.42 -0.86 -56.11
CA PHE A 11 -25.88 0.50 -56.03
C PHE A 11 -26.68 1.40 -55.08
N ILE A 12 -28.01 1.23 -55.02
CA ILE A 12 -28.88 1.91 -54.04
C ILE A 12 -28.62 1.37 -52.63
N TYR A 13 -28.38 0.06 -52.46
CA TYR A 13 -28.02 -0.52 -51.16
C TYR A 13 -26.63 -0.06 -50.72
N PHE A 14 -25.67 0.08 -51.64
CA PHE A 14 -24.34 0.63 -51.35
C PHE A 14 -24.40 2.14 -51.04
N LEU A 15 -25.29 2.89 -51.69
CA LEU A 15 -25.55 4.30 -51.39
C LEU A 15 -26.30 4.47 -50.07
N LEU A 16 -27.24 3.59 -49.73
CA LEU A 16 -27.93 3.58 -48.43
C LEU A 16 -26.96 3.16 -47.31
N ILE A 17 -26.09 2.18 -47.55
CA ILE A 17 -25.00 1.83 -46.62
C ILE A 17 -23.99 2.98 -46.52
N LEU A 18 -23.67 3.71 -47.61
CA LEU A 18 -22.80 4.89 -47.57
C LEU A 18 -23.48 6.11 -46.91
N PHE A 19 -24.80 6.27 -47.03
CA PHE A 19 -25.56 7.30 -46.32
C PHE A 19 -25.75 6.94 -44.83
N ASP A 20 -25.96 5.67 -44.50
CA ASP A 20 -25.95 5.15 -43.11
C ASP A 20 -24.52 5.15 -42.52
N TYR A 21 -23.47 5.05 -43.34
CA TYR A 21 -22.07 5.20 -42.93
C TYR A 21 -21.64 6.67 -42.77
N VAL A 22 -22.42 7.61 -43.33
CA VAL A 22 -22.19 9.05 -43.17
C VAL A 22 -23.06 9.64 -42.04
N ASP A 23 -24.03 8.90 -41.51
CA ASP A 23 -24.93 9.35 -40.45
C ASP A 23 -24.82 8.50 -39.17
N ALA A 24 -23.60 8.32 -38.65
CA ALA A 24 -23.40 7.81 -37.28
C ALA A 24 -22.02 8.15 -36.70
N GLU A 25 -21.40 9.29 -37.04
CA GLU A 25 -20.29 9.80 -36.24
C GLU A 25 -20.82 10.89 -35.31
N LEU A 26 -21.31 10.47 -34.14
CA LEU A 26 -21.54 11.36 -33.01
C LEU A 26 -20.16 11.92 -32.58
N ARG A 27 -19.60 12.87 -33.33
CA ARG A 27 -18.28 13.45 -33.09
C ARG A 27 -18.33 14.34 -31.85
N SER A 28 -18.32 13.76 -30.65
CA SER A 28 -17.88 14.50 -29.46
C SER A 28 -16.43 14.92 -29.68
N GLN A 29 -16.15 16.22 -29.71
CA GLN A 29 -14.79 16.73 -29.83
C GLN A 29 -14.18 16.88 -28.44
N THR A 30 -12.94 16.41 -28.26
CA THR A 30 -12.20 16.54 -27.02
C THR A 30 -11.09 17.59 -27.16
N PHE A 31 -10.92 18.43 -26.15
CA PHE A 31 -9.89 19.47 -26.12
C PHE A 31 -9.10 19.39 -24.82
N ASP A 32 -7.80 19.64 -24.86
CA ASP A 32 -7.00 19.68 -23.64
C ASP A 32 -7.35 20.91 -22.78
N LEU A 33 -7.31 20.74 -21.46
CA LEU A 33 -7.57 21.79 -20.47
C LEU A 33 -6.33 22.07 -19.63
N PRO A 34 -6.22 23.27 -19.03
CA PRO A 34 -5.19 23.56 -18.04
C PRO A 34 -5.32 22.65 -16.82
N SER A 35 -4.21 22.45 -16.11
CA SER A 35 -4.21 21.84 -14.77
C SER A 35 -4.26 22.92 -13.70
N LEU A 36 -4.98 22.63 -12.62
CA LEU A 36 -4.97 23.43 -11.40
C LEU A 36 -4.00 22.77 -10.42
N TRP A 37 -3.13 23.55 -9.77
CA TRP A 37 -2.20 23.02 -8.77
C TRP A 37 -2.14 23.93 -7.55
N VAL A 38 -1.87 23.31 -6.40
CA VAL A 38 -1.69 24.03 -5.13
C VAL A 38 -0.20 24.24 -4.88
N HIS A 39 0.33 25.44 -5.09
CA HIS A 39 1.71 25.78 -4.76
C HIS A 39 1.84 26.07 -3.27
N VAL A 40 2.90 25.55 -2.63
CA VAL A 40 3.11 25.68 -1.18
C VAL A 40 4.54 26.15 -0.92
N ASP A 41 4.70 27.13 -0.01
CA ASP A 41 5.99 27.69 0.37
C ASP A 41 6.83 26.74 1.25
N GLN A 42 6.17 26.01 2.16
CA GLN A 42 6.77 24.96 3.00
C GLN A 42 5.86 23.73 3.07
N LEU A 43 6.40 22.56 2.73
CA LEU A 43 5.62 21.32 2.69
C LEU A 43 5.20 20.82 4.08
N TYR A 44 6.02 21.10 5.09
CA TYR A 44 5.83 20.63 6.46
C TYR A 44 5.40 21.75 7.37
N LEU A 45 4.36 21.51 8.18
CA LEU A 45 3.86 22.49 9.14
C LEU A 45 4.83 22.64 10.31
N ILE A 46 5.27 23.87 10.57
CA ILE A 46 6.14 24.24 11.68
C ILE A 46 5.36 25.19 12.60
N LYS A 47 5.28 24.88 13.89
CA LYS A 47 4.42 25.60 14.86
C LYS A 47 4.59 27.12 14.88
N ARG A 48 5.77 27.64 14.56
CA ARG A 48 6.10 29.07 14.62
C ARG A 48 6.05 29.80 13.27
N ASN A 49 5.90 29.08 12.16
CA ASN A 49 5.94 29.66 10.82
C ASN A 49 4.63 29.40 10.08
N PRO A 50 3.94 30.43 9.57
CA PRO A 50 2.74 30.24 8.77
C PRO A 50 3.07 29.59 7.42
N THR A 51 2.23 28.67 6.96
CA THR A 51 2.38 27.96 5.68
C THR A 51 1.36 28.51 4.69
N ASN A 52 1.81 29.01 3.54
CA ASN A 52 0.94 29.56 2.51
C ASN A 52 0.76 28.59 1.35
N LEU A 53 -0.49 28.26 1.09
CA LEU A 53 -0.93 27.50 -0.06
C LEU A 53 -1.56 28.50 -1.06
N SER A 54 -1.21 28.40 -2.33
CA SER A 54 -1.76 29.23 -3.40
C SER A 54 -2.27 28.37 -4.55
N CYS A 55 -3.50 28.64 -4.99
CA CYS A 55 -4.13 27.96 -6.10
C CYS A 55 -3.72 28.64 -7.42
N GLN A 56 -3.08 27.89 -8.32
CA GLN A 56 -2.53 28.45 -9.56
C GLN A 56 -2.89 27.58 -10.77
N LEU A 57 -2.93 28.19 -11.95
CA LEU A 57 -3.09 27.48 -13.23
C LEU A 57 -1.74 27.03 -13.78
N SER A 58 -1.75 25.92 -14.51
CA SER A 58 -0.60 25.45 -15.27
C SER A 58 -0.17 26.50 -16.31
N PRO A 59 1.14 26.66 -16.56
CA PRO A 59 1.64 27.59 -17.57
C PRO A 59 1.08 27.28 -18.97
N GLY A 60 0.97 28.30 -19.82
CA GLY A 60 0.45 28.19 -21.20
C GLY A 60 -0.96 28.73 -21.43
N TYR A 61 -1.67 29.13 -20.36
CA TYR A 61 -3.04 29.65 -20.41
C TYR A 61 -3.13 31.06 -19.79
N SER A 62 -2.39 32.03 -20.35
CA SER A 62 -2.27 33.38 -19.79
C SER A 62 -3.55 34.22 -19.90
N GLU A 63 -4.45 33.89 -20.83
CA GLU A 63 -5.76 34.55 -20.99
C GLU A 63 -6.79 34.08 -19.94
N ALA A 64 -6.59 32.88 -19.38
CA ALA A 64 -7.55 32.25 -18.47
C ALA A 64 -7.53 32.91 -17.08
N LYS A 65 -8.70 33.05 -16.46
CA LYS A 65 -8.86 33.70 -15.16
C LYS A 65 -9.52 32.77 -14.16
N LEU A 66 -8.98 32.77 -12.94
CA LEU A 66 -9.59 32.08 -11.80
C LEU A 66 -10.69 32.96 -11.19
N SER A 67 -11.82 32.34 -10.92
CA SER A 67 -12.96 32.94 -10.22
C SER A 67 -13.54 31.90 -9.26
N THR A 68 -14.14 32.34 -8.15
CA THR A 68 -14.78 31.48 -7.12
C THR A 68 -13.94 30.25 -6.75
N ILE A 69 -13.02 30.45 -5.79
CA ILE A 69 -12.07 29.42 -5.36
C ILE A 69 -12.53 28.84 -4.03
N ASP A 70 -12.76 27.54 -4.03
CA ASP A 70 -13.12 26.75 -2.86
C ASP A 70 -11.94 25.87 -2.46
N TRP A 71 -11.62 25.83 -1.17
CA TRP A 71 -10.59 24.94 -0.63
C TRP A 71 -11.22 23.68 -0.07
N LEU A 72 -10.70 22.53 -0.48
CA LEU A 72 -11.05 21.21 0.04
C LEU A 72 -9.95 20.71 0.96
N LYS A 73 -10.35 20.03 2.03
CA LYS A 73 -9.47 19.29 2.92
C LYS A 73 -10.01 17.88 3.07
N ASN A 74 -9.20 16.87 2.72
CA ASN A 74 -9.59 15.46 2.72
C ASN A 74 -10.89 15.20 1.92
N GLY A 75 -11.06 15.90 0.80
CA GLY A 75 -12.26 15.83 -0.05
C GLY A 75 -13.48 16.61 0.45
N GLU A 76 -13.43 17.25 1.62
CA GLU A 76 -14.54 18.06 2.16
C GLU A 76 -14.23 19.57 2.08
N LEU A 77 -15.26 20.39 1.81
CA LEU A 77 -15.13 21.85 1.84
C LEU A 77 -14.63 22.36 3.20
N LEU A 78 -13.58 23.18 3.17
CA LEU A 78 -12.91 23.69 4.36
C LEU A 78 -13.85 24.49 5.29
N GLU A 79 -14.90 25.11 4.74
CA GLU A 79 -15.97 25.77 5.50
C GLU A 79 -16.78 24.79 6.36
N ARG A 80 -17.15 23.62 5.82
CA ARG A 80 -17.85 22.57 6.58
C ARG A 80 -16.95 21.97 7.66
N VAL A 81 -15.66 21.85 7.36
CA VAL A 81 -14.65 21.43 8.35
C VAL A 81 -14.54 22.48 9.47
N LYS A 82 -14.64 23.78 9.16
CA LYS A 82 -14.65 24.90 10.13
C LYS A 82 -15.78 24.75 11.15
N GLU A 83 -16.98 24.44 10.66
CA GLU A 83 -18.18 24.30 11.48
C GLU A 83 -18.12 23.10 12.44
N LYS A 84 -17.45 22.01 12.03
CA LYS A 84 -17.27 20.80 12.85
C LYS A 84 -16.27 20.95 14.01
N ILE A 85 -15.26 21.81 13.88
CA ILE A 85 -14.12 21.90 14.84
C ILE A 85 -14.39 22.89 15.98
N GLY A 86 -15.28 23.87 15.82
CA GLY A 86 -15.66 24.80 16.89
C GLY A 86 -14.64 25.93 17.18
N GLY A 87 -15.04 26.88 18.04
CA GLY A 87 -14.57 28.27 18.15
C GLY A 87 -13.08 28.59 18.38
N GLU A 88 -12.19 27.61 18.53
CA GLU A 88 -10.72 27.87 18.55
C GLU A 88 -10.07 27.83 17.16
N ALA A 89 -10.73 27.25 16.16
CA ALA A 89 -10.17 27.10 14.81
C ALA A 89 -10.18 28.39 13.96
N TYR A 90 -10.76 29.49 14.48
CA TYR A 90 -10.94 30.73 13.71
C TYR A 90 -9.61 31.45 13.41
N ASP A 91 -8.59 31.26 14.26
CA ASP A 91 -7.28 31.90 14.12
C ASP A 91 -6.21 30.97 13.50
N ASP A 92 -6.55 29.69 13.28
CA ASP A 92 -5.57 28.70 12.83
C ASP A 92 -5.43 28.66 11.31
N TYR A 93 -6.36 29.21 10.52
CA TYR A 93 -6.17 29.39 9.08
C TYR A 93 -6.95 30.56 8.51
N GLN A 94 -6.40 31.19 7.46
CA GLN A 94 -6.97 32.33 6.77
C GLN A 94 -7.13 32.02 5.27
N VAL A 95 -8.34 32.24 4.75
CA VAL A 95 -8.64 32.07 3.32
C VAL A 95 -8.79 33.44 2.67
N ASN A 96 -7.93 33.73 1.69
CA ASN A 96 -7.93 34.94 0.88
C ASN A 96 -8.13 34.55 -0.60
N GLY A 97 -9.23 33.85 -0.90
CA GLY A 97 -9.57 33.37 -2.25
C GLY A 97 -8.51 32.42 -2.81
N GLU A 98 -7.59 32.96 -3.61
CA GLU A 98 -6.46 32.24 -4.22
C GLU A 98 -5.46 31.69 -3.22
N THR A 99 -5.38 32.26 -2.02
CA THR A 99 -4.40 31.87 -1.00
C THR A 99 -5.07 31.34 0.27
N LEU A 100 -4.52 30.26 0.82
CA LEU A 100 -4.88 29.67 2.10
C LEU A 100 -3.63 29.67 2.99
N THR A 101 -3.68 30.40 4.09
CA THR A 101 -2.59 30.45 5.08
C THR A 101 -2.95 29.57 6.28
N LEU A 102 -2.06 28.66 6.67
CA LEU A 102 -2.18 27.80 7.83
C LEU A 102 -1.26 28.30 8.96
N HIS A 103 -1.78 28.42 10.17
CA HIS A 103 -1.09 28.87 11.38
C HIS A 103 -1.00 27.76 12.44
N ASN A 104 -0.09 27.91 13.41
CA ASN A 104 0.00 27.10 14.63
C ASN A 104 0.29 25.59 14.51
N ALA A 105 0.34 25.03 13.29
CA ALA A 105 0.71 23.64 12.99
C ALA A 105 0.07 22.63 13.97
N ARG A 106 -1.24 22.71 14.17
CA ARG A 106 -1.98 21.78 15.03
C ARG A 106 -2.14 20.42 14.33
N GLN A 107 -2.31 19.35 15.09
CA GLN A 107 -2.38 17.99 14.53
C GLN A 107 -3.54 17.81 13.54
N TYR A 108 -4.69 18.43 13.80
CA TYR A 108 -5.83 18.31 12.87
C TYR A 108 -5.59 19.03 11.54
N MET A 109 -4.55 19.85 11.39
CA MET A 109 -4.24 20.54 10.13
C MET A 109 -3.47 19.63 9.16
N GLU A 110 -3.04 18.46 9.60
CA GLU A 110 -2.50 17.42 8.73
C GLU A 110 -3.62 16.90 7.81
N GLY A 111 -3.30 16.66 6.54
CA GLY A 111 -4.29 16.19 5.56
C GLY A 111 -3.95 16.53 4.12
N GLU A 112 -4.85 16.11 3.24
CA GLU A 112 -4.83 16.42 1.81
C GLU A 112 -5.55 17.73 1.56
N TYR A 113 -4.90 18.64 0.84
CA TYR A 113 -5.48 19.92 0.45
C TYR A 113 -5.62 19.98 -1.07
N GLN A 114 -6.78 20.45 -1.53
CA GLN A 114 -7.07 20.74 -2.94
C GLN A 114 -7.74 22.10 -3.05
N CYS A 115 -7.59 22.74 -4.20
CA CYS A 115 -8.43 23.86 -4.57
C CYS A 115 -9.36 23.47 -5.73
N VAL A 116 -10.55 24.04 -5.73
CA VAL A 116 -11.54 23.94 -6.79
C VAL A 116 -11.84 25.36 -7.25
N ALA A 117 -11.82 25.60 -8.55
CA ALA A 117 -12.02 26.94 -9.09
C ALA A 117 -12.84 26.90 -10.37
N ASP A 118 -13.64 27.95 -10.58
CA ASP A 118 -14.24 28.22 -11.88
C ASP A 118 -13.25 29.01 -12.73
N VAL A 119 -12.91 28.45 -13.87
CA VAL A 119 -11.90 29.00 -14.77
C VAL A 119 -12.60 29.52 -16.01
N SER A 120 -12.54 30.85 -16.22
CA SER A 120 -13.09 31.52 -17.39
C SER A 120 -12.01 31.79 -18.43
N ASP A 121 -12.44 32.15 -19.64
CA ASP A 121 -11.56 32.60 -20.73
C ASP A 121 -10.54 31.53 -21.16
N ILE A 122 -10.85 30.25 -20.98
CA ILE A 122 -10.01 29.16 -21.51
C ILE A 122 -10.23 29.09 -23.01
N ARG A 123 -9.17 29.39 -23.77
CA ARG A 123 -9.17 29.32 -25.22
C ARG A 123 -8.84 27.91 -25.69
N LEU A 124 -9.83 27.23 -26.25
CA LEU A 124 -9.66 25.90 -26.86
C LEU A 124 -8.91 25.98 -28.19
N SER A 125 -8.42 24.84 -28.70
CA SER A 125 -7.72 24.78 -30.00
C SER A 125 -8.59 25.20 -31.19
N ASN A 126 -9.92 25.08 -31.06
CA ASN A 126 -10.90 25.60 -32.03
C ASN A 126 -11.18 27.12 -31.88
N LYS A 127 -10.44 27.82 -31.02
CA LYS A 127 -10.56 29.25 -30.68
C LYS A 127 -11.83 29.65 -29.91
N GLN A 128 -12.65 28.71 -29.47
CA GLN A 128 -13.77 29.02 -28.56
C GLN A 128 -13.25 29.32 -27.16
N LEU A 129 -13.91 30.28 -26.51
CA LEU A 129 -13.70 30.56 -25.10
C LEU A 129 -14.75 29.79 -24.31
N ILE A 130 -14.30 29.04 -23.32
CA ILE A 130 -15.17 28.28 -22.43
C ILE A 130 -14.96 28.70 -20.98
N GLN A 131 -15.95 28.39 -20.16
CA GLN A 131 -15.85 28.43 -18.71
C GLN A 131 -16.14 27.03 -18.18
N THR A 132 -15.31 26.56 -17.25
CA THR A 132 -15.50 25.25 -16.63
C THR A 132 -14.93 25.24 -15.22
N ARG A 133 -15.43 24.31 -14.40
CA ARG A 133 -14.92 24.07 -13.06
C ARG A 133 -13.80 23.03 -13.09
N LEU A 134 -12.70 23.32 -12.42
CA LEU A 134 -11.53 22.44 -12.32
C LEU A 134 -11.14 22.20 -10.86
N VAL A 135 -10.66 21.00 -10.59
CA VAL A 135 -10.14 20.56 -9.29
C VAL A 135 -8.63 20.35 -9.42
N SER A 136 -7.88 20.80 -8.42
CA SER A 136 -6.43 20.61 -8.38
C SER A 136 -6.05 19.19 -7.99
N SER A 137 -4.84 18.76 -8.37
CA SER A 137 -4.28 17.57 -7.75
C SER A 137 -4.08 17.79 -6.24
N PRO A 138 -4.36 16.77 -5.40
CA PRO A 138 -4.17 16.88 -3.96
C PRO A 138 -2.69 17.01 -3.60
N ILE A 139 -2.42 17.87 -2.62
CA ILE A 139 -1.13 17.96 -1.96
C ILE A 139 -1.25 17.54 -0.51
N LEU A 140 -0.23 16.83 -0.05
CA LEU A 140 -0.14 16.38 1.31
C LEU A 140 0.61 17.31 2.23
N ILE A 141 -0.08 17.73 3.30
CA ILE A 141 0.52 18.54 4.34
C ILE A 141 0.60 17.74 5.64
N ARG A 142 1.82 17.61 6.17
CA ARG A 142 2.10 16.95 7.46
C ARG A 142 2.86 17.88 8.39
N ARG A 143 2.74 17.64 9.69
CA ARG A 143 3.45 18.43 10.70
C ARG A 143 4.82 17.84 10.96
N ALA A 144 5.83 18.70 10.98
CA ALA A 144 7.17 18.27 11.37
C ALA A 144 7.18 17.88 12.87
N ARG A 145 7.68 16.67 13.17
CA ARG A 145 7.72 16.13 14.54
C ARG A 145 8.87 15.16 14.74
N ILE A 146 9.21 14.93 16.01
CA ILE A 146 10.12 13.87 16.45
C ILE A 146 9.51 13.17 17.66
N THR A 147 9.27 11.87 17.54
CA THR A 147 8.68 11.05 18.61
C THR A 147 9.73 10.71 19.69
N LYS A 148 9.34 9.92 20.69
CA LYS A 148 10.26 9.44 21.72
C LYS A 148 10.90 8.14 21.23
N PHE A 149 12.09 7.85 21.74
CA PHE A 149 12.70 6.53 21.56
C PHE A 149 11.83 5.44 22.18
N ASP A 150 11.80 4.28 21.53
CA ASP A 150 11.20 3.09 22.08
C ASP A 150 12.00 2.55 23.28
N LYS A 151 11.30 1.89 24.20
CA LYS A 151 11.93 1.29 25.38
C LYS A 151 12.64 0.00 24.97
N ILE A 152 13.95 0.07 24.85
CA ILE A 152 14.83 -1.05 24.51
C ILE A 152 15.62 -1.56 25.73
N ARG A 153 16.11 -2.79 25.64
CA ARG A 153 17.04 -3.38 26.61
C ARG A 153 18.44 -2.79 26.45
N ASP A 154 19.27 -2.96 27.48
CA ASP A 154 20.66 -2.55 27.44
C ASP A 154 21.40 -3.32 26.34
N HIS A 155 22.20 -2.61 25.54
CA HIS A 155 23.00 -3.18 24.45
C HIS A 155 24.47 -3.13 24.83
N VAL A 156 25.10 -4.30 24.89
CA VAL A 156 26.53 -4.45 25.14
C VAL A 156 27.18 -4.97 23.86
N LEU A 157 28.23 -4.27 23.42
CA LEU A 157 28.99 -4.60 22.23
C LEU A 157 30.45 -4.84 22.64
N GLU A 158 30.97 -6.01 22.29
CA GLU A 158 32.36 -6.38 22.49
C GLU A 158 33.05 -6.46 21.12
N VAL A 159 34.14 -5.73 20.95
CA VAL A 159 34.91 -5.66 19.69
C VAL A 159 36.39 -5.88 20.00
N ARG A 160 37.14 -6.55 19.13
CA ARG A 160 38.60 -6.67 19.31
C ARG A 160 39.29 -5.38 18.88
N ARG A 161 40.49 -5.13 19.42
CA ARG A 161 41.31 -4.00 19.01
C ARG A 161 41.55 -4.03 17.49
N ASN A 162 41.54 -2.86 16.85
CA ASN A 162 41.71 -2.66 15.40
C ASN A 162 40.59 -3.21 14.49
N GLU A 163 39.56 -3.86 15.04
CA GLU A 163 38.38 -4.25 14.26
C GLU A 163 37.38 -3.10 14.15
N VAL A 164 36.46 -3.19 13.19
CA VAL A 164 35.38 -2.21 13.03
C VAL A 164 34.30 -2.43 14.09
N ALA A 165 33.91 -1.38 14.82
CA ALA A 165 32.80 -1.44 15.76
C ALA A 165 31.54 -0.80 15.15
N ARG A 166 30.38 -1.45 15.30
CA ARG A 166 29.09 -0.95 14.81
C ARG A 166 28.10 -0.79 15.97
N LEU A 167 27.87 0.44 16.42
CA LEU A 167 26.97 0.76 17.54
C LEU A 167 25.55 1.02 17.03
N PRO A 168 24.57 0.14 17.31
CA PRO A 168 23.21 0.33 16.82
C PRO A 168 22.53 1.53 17.47
N CYS A 169 21.75 2.30 16.71
CA CYS A 169 20.78 3.23 17.29
C CYS A 169 19.45 2.48 17.44
N ALA A 170 19.30 1.70 18.51
CA ALA A 170 18.08 0.93 18.72
C ALA A 170 16.93 1.82 19.23
N GLY A 171 15.69 1.49 18.84
CA GLY A 171 14.48 2.23 19.23
C GLY A 171 14.40 3.64 18.62
N LEU A 172 14.88 3.82 17.39
CA LEU A 172 14.85 5.10 16.67
C LEU A 172 13.47 5.76 16.74
N PRO A 173 13.39 7.06 17.04
CA PRO A 173 12.13 7.79 17.00
C PRO A 173 11.68 7.97 15.53
N ASP A 174 10.38 7.88 15.30
CA ASP A 174 9.73 8.40 14.09
C ASP A 174 10.01 9.91 13.96
N VAL A 175 10.60 10.31 12.83
CA VAL A 175 10.99 11.68 12.51
C VAL A 175 10.35 12.11 11.21
N ILE A 176 9.60 13.22 11.29
CA ILE A 176 8.91 13.80 10.15
C ILE A 176 9.44 15.21 9.91
N PRO A 177 9.92 15.51 8.71
CA PRO A 177 10.26 14.54 7.64
C PRO A 177 11.53 13.74 7.93
N GLY A 178 11.64 12.59 7.29
CA GLY A 178 12.86 11.80 7.20
C GLY A 178 13.74 12.19 6.00
N PRO A 179 14.94 11.58 5.89
CA PRO A 179 15.61 10.81 6.94
C PRO A 179 16.18 11.71 8.05
N PRO A 180 16.20 11.27 9.31
CA PRO A 180 16.76 12.05 10.40
C PRO A 180 18.29 12.08 10.38
N LYS A 181 18.88 13.14 10.96
CA LYS A 181 20.31 13.14 11.25
C LYS A 181 20.59 12.39 12.54
N ILE A 182 21.56 11.48 12.50
CA ILE A 182 21.95 10.65 13.62
C ILE A 182 23.42 10.93 13.96
N CYS A 183 23.72 11.03 15.25
CA CYS A 183 25.08 11.05 15.77
C CYS A 183 25.11 10.37 17.14
N PHE A 184 26.30 10.23 17.74
CA PHE A 184 26.44 9.63 19.05
C PHE A 184 27.23 10.51 20.01
N GLU A 185 26.75 10.60 21.25
CA GLU A 185 27.44 11.27 22.35
C GLU A 185 28.06 10.22 23.27
N LYS A 186 29.38 10.29 23.47
CA LYS A 186 30.09 9.47 24.46
C LYS A 186 29.94 10.08 25.85
N LEU A 187 29.61 9.28 26.86
CA LEU A 187 29.46 9.76 28.24
C LEU A 187 30.72 10.50 28.71
N GLY A 188 30.55 11.73 29.17
CA GLY A 188 31.66 12.64 29.53
C GLY A 188 32.08 13.61 28.43
N SER A 189 31.55 13.46 27.21
CA SER A 189 31.69 14.41 26.09
C SER A 189 30.32 14.82 25.57
N THR A 190 30.18 16.07 25.14
CA THR A 190 29.00 16.59 24.42
C THR A 190 29.22 16.63 22.91
N GLU A 191 30.32 16.05 22.43
CA GLU A 191 30.63 15.96 21.01
C GLU A 191 29.72 14.92 20.33
N CYS A 192 29.17 15.32 19.18
CA CYS A 192 28.21 14.56 18.39
C CYS A 192 28.99 13.78 17.31
N LEU A 193 29.52 12.63 17.71
CA LEU A 193 30.40 11.77 16.91
C LEU A 193 29.69 11.27 15.64
N GLY A 194 30.39 11.28 14.51
CA GLY A 194 29.86 10.90 13.20
C GLY A 194 29.06 12.00 12.49
N SER A 195 28.95 13.21 13.07
CA SER A 195 28.30 14.36 12.41
C SER A 195 29.19 15.05 11.38
N ASN A 196 30.51 14.95 11.54
CA ASN A 196 31.47 15.58 10.65
C ASN A 196 31.73 14.63 9.47
N PRO A 197 31.40 15.02 8.22
CA PRO A 197 31.65 14.17 7.06
C PRO A 197 33.16 13.95 6.80
N ASN A 198 34.05 14.79 7.35
CA ASN A 198 35.50 14.66 7.21
C ASN A 198 36.15 13.81 8.31
N ASP A 199 35.34 13.24 9.21
CA ASP A 199 35.82 12.34 10.24
C ASP A 199 36.29 11.01 9.62
N THR A 200 37.53 10.61 9.92
CA THR A 200 38.12 9.34 9.45
C THR A 200 37.93 8.21 10.46
N LYS A 201 37.49 8.54 11.68
CA LYS A 201 37.29 7.61 12.79
C LYS A 201 35.83 7.21 12.95
N PHE A 202 34.90 8.16 12.80
CA PHE A 202 33.48 7.97 13.10
C PHE A 202 32.60 8.24 11.87
N LEU A 203 31.72 7.29 11.52
CA LEU A 203 30.71 7.47 10.47
C LEU A 203 29.33 7.14 11.03
N ALA A 204 28.43 8.12 11.06
CA ALA A 204 27.04 7.90 11.40
C ALA A 204 26.21 7.59 10.15
N THR A 205 25.35 6.57 10.25
CA THR A 205 24.41 6.12 9.23
C THR A 205 22.98 6.23 9.76
N SER A 206 21.98 5.96 8.90
CA SER A 206 20.57 5.96 9.28
C SER A 206 20.22 4.91 10.36
N THR A 207 21.10 3.95 10.62
CA THR A 207 20.87 2.89 11.60
C THR A 207 21.84 2.93 12.80
N GLY A 208 22.84 3.82 12.83
CA GLY A 208 23.77 3.97 13.97
C GLY A 208 25.19 4.45 13.62
N LEU A 209 26.18 4.16 14.46
CA LEU A 209 27.58 4.60 14.29
C LEU A 209 28.52 3.45 13.91
N GLN A 210 29.44 3.72 13.00
CA GLN A 210 30.62 2.92 12.70
C GLN A 210 31.86 3.61 13.28
N ILE A 211 32.69 2.86 13.99
CA ILE A 211 34.00 3.30 14.48
C ILE A 211 35.06 2.51 13.72
N SER A 212 35.90 3.20 12.96
CA SER A 212 37.02 2.58 12.26
C SER A 212 38.11 2.18 13.26
N MET A 213 38.64 0.96 13.13
CA MET A 213 39.75 0.43 13.94
C MET A 213 39.62 0.73 15.46
N ALA A 214 38.69 0.05 16.14
CA ALA A 214 38.39 0.28 17.55
C ALA A 214 39.64 0.18 18.45
N GLN A 215 39.85 1.18 19.29
CA GLN A 215 40.98 1.27 20.23
C GLN A 215 40.50 1.19 21.68
N PRO A 216 41.37 0.85 22.66
CA PRO A 216 41.00 0.83 24.07
C PRO A 216 40.44 2.17 24.59
N GLU A 217 40.82 3.30 23.97
CA GLU A 217 40.29 4.64 24.29
C GLU A 217 38.83 4.80 23.84
N ASP A 218 38.37 4.03 22.85
CA ASP A 218 37.00 4.07 22.36
C ASP A 218 36.02 3.42 23.36
N LYS A 219 36.48 2.63 24.34
CA LYS A 219 35.59 2.04 25.35
C LYS A 219 34.72 3.09 26.06
N GLY A 220 33.48 2.75 26.36
CA GLY A 220 32.59 3.64 27.10
C GLY A 220 31.11 3.47 26.80
N LEU A 221 30.34 4.45 27.26
CA LEU A 221 28.88 4.49 27.16
C LEU A 221 28.48 5.50 26.11
N TYR A 222 27.75 5.07 25.10
CA TYR A 222 27.39 5.90 23.95
C TYR A 222 25.88 6.07 23.84
N HIS A 223 25.41 7.31 23.78
CA HIS A 223 24.01 7.61 23.52
C HIS A 223 23.82 8.00 22.06
N CYS A 224 22.92 7.31 21.37
CA CYS A 224 22.43 7.77 20.09
C CYS A 224 21.63 9.08 20.26
N VAL A 225 21.88 10.06 19.40
CA VAL A 225 21.17 11.33 19.32
C VAL A 225 20.60 11.47 17.93
N VAL A 226 19.31 11.74 17.86
CA VAL A 226 18.54 11.86 16.62
C VAL A 226 18.02 13.28 16.52
N ARG A 227 18.24 13.91 15.39
CA ARG A 227 17.94 15.31 15.13
C ARG A 227 16.98 15.46 13.96
N ASN A 228 15.92 16.24 14.19
CA ASN A 228 15.06 16.75 13.14
C ASN A 228 15.51 18.17 12.78
N ASP A 229 16.04 18.35 11.57
CA ASP A 229 16.55 19.64 11.10
C ASP A 229 15.44 20.67 10.83
N TYR A 230 14.22 20.22 10.48
CA TYR A 230 13.12 21.12 10.12
C TYR A 230 12.60 21.91 11.33
N ILE A 231 12.58 21.28 12.51
CA ILE A 231 12.15 21.92 13.76
C ILE A 231 13.30 22.18 14.73
N ASN A 232 14.54 21.87 14.33
CA ASN A 232 15.75 22.00 15.15
C ASN A 232 15.61 21.32 16.53
N GLN A 233 14.96 20.16 16.58
CA GLN A 233 14.77 19.39 17.82
C GLN A 233 15.63 18.13 17.82
N THR A 234 16.19 17.81 18.97
CA THR A 234 16.99 16.60 19.18
C THR A 234 16.36 15.71 20.25
N ARG A 235 16.55 14.40 20.08
CA ARG A 235 16.21 13.39 21.08
C ARG A 235 17.43 12.52 21.32
N ARG A 236 17.67 12.22 22.59
CA ARG A 236 18.73 11.34 23.04
C ARG A 236 18.13 10.02 23.49
N SER A 237 18.77 8.92 23.12
CA SER A 237 18.39 7.58 23.54
C SER A 237 18.37 7.48 25.07
N PRO A 238 17.35 6.82 25.64
CA PRO A 238 17.19 6.70 27.10
C PRO A 238 18.25 5.80 27.73
N LYS A 239 18.76 4.82 26.98
CA LYS A 239 19.77 3.86 27.40
C LYS A 239 21.00 3.94 26.48
N PRO A 240 22.22 3.92 27.03
CA PRO A 240 23.43 3.91 26.23
C PRO A 240 23.72 2.51 25.65
N VAL A 241 24.47 2.49 24.55
CA VAL A 241 25.20 1.31 24.09
C VAL A 241 26.54 1.25 24.82
N ILE A 242 26.86 0.11 25.41
CA ILE A 242 28.13 -0.11 26.12
C ILE A 242 29.13 -0.74 25.16
N LEU A 243 30.24 -0.05 24.89
CA LEU A 243 31.33 -0.56 24.05
C LEU A 243 32.50 -1.05 24.92
N TYR A 244 32.82 -2.34 24.78
CA TYR A 244 34.04 -2.95 25.29
C TYR A 244 35.01 -3.26 24.15
N VAL A 245 36.28 -2.94 24.35
CA VAL A 245 37.35 -3.28 23.40
C VAL A 245 38.28 -4.30 24.07
N LYS A 246 38.32 -5.50 23.50
CA LYS A 246 39.21 -6.58 23.95
C LYS A 246 40.58 -6.43 23.30
N ASP A 247 41.63 -6.66 24.06
CA ASP A 247 42.98 -6.76 23.51
C ASP A 247 43.16 -8.09 22.78
N ASP A 248 44.08 -8.11 21.81
CA ASP A 248 44.41 -9.33 21.07
C ASP A 248 44.98 -10.38 22.03
N VAL A 249 44.43 -11.59 21.98
CA VAL A 249 44.92 -12.70 22.78
C VAL A 249 46.22 -13.21 22.13
N ILE A 250 47.36 -12.75 22.64
CA ILE A 250 48.65 -13.38 22.33
C ILE A 250 48.68 -14.71 23.10
N LYS A 251 48.34 -15.82 22.43
CA LYS A 251 48.70 -17.14 22.95
C LYS A 251 50.19 -17.33 22.73
N LEU A 252 50.97 -17.24 23.81
CA LEU A 252 52.34 -17.73 23.80
C LEU A 252 52.28 -19.25 23.77
N ASN A 253 52.78 -19.87 22.70
CA ASN A 253 53.04 -21.31 22.70
C ASN A 253 54.18 -21.58 23.69
N GLU A 254 53.89 -22.24 24.81
CA GLU A 254 54.88 -22.62 25.83
C GLU A 254 55.99 -23.54 25.27
N GLU A 255 55.82 -24.11 24.08
CA GLU A 255 56.79 -25.02 23.47
C GLU A 255 57.70 -24.41 22.40
N GLN A 256 57.43 -23.20 21.88
CA GLN A 256 58.20 -22.66 20.73
C GLN A 256 58.63 -21.18 20.82
N ASN A 257 58.25 -20.40 21.84
CA ASN A 257 58.65 -18.99 21.98
C ASN A 257 58.32 -18.10 20.76
N ASP A 258 57.46 -18.56 19.85
CA ASP A 258 56.96 -17.76 18.73
C ASP A 258 55.57 -17.22 19.09
N ALA A 259 55.42 -15.89 18.99
CA ALA A 259 54.14 -15.22 19.13
C ALA A 259 53.28 -15.51 17.89
N ILE A 260 52.41 -16.53 17.97
CA ILE A 260 51.40 -16.75 16.94
C ILE A 260 50.27 -15.75 17.19
N ILE A 261 50.31 -14.64 16.46
CA ILE A 261 49.11 -13.79 16.29
C ILE A 261 48.06 -14.67 15.62
N GLU A 262 46.85 -14.73 16.18
CA GLU A 262 45.70 -15.46 15.61
C GLU A 262 45.25 -14.78 14.29
N GLN A 263 46.11 -14.80 13.25
CA GLN A 263 45.87 -14.21 11.93
C GLN A 263 44.95 -15.09 11.05
N GLN A 264 44.46 -16.22 11.57
CA GLN A 264 43.53 -17.14 10.91
C GLN A 264 42.06 -16.78 11.16
N ALA A 265 41.74 -15.50 11.05
CA ALA A 265 40.46 -14.99 11.45
C ALA A 265 39.60 -14.75 10.18
N GLN A 266 38.73 -15.71 9.82
CA GLN A 266 37.84 -15.64 8.65
C GLN A 266 36.92 -14.40 8.69
N PRO A 267 36.60 -13.78 7.52
CA PRO A 267 35.63 -12.68 7.41
C PRO A 267 34.34 -12.91 8.21
N GLU A 268 33.92 -11.94 9.01
CA GLU A 268 32.72 -12.03 9.84
C GLU A 268 31.77 -10.88 9.56
N MET A 269 30.50 -11.19 9.30
CA MET A 269 29.47 -10.19 9.04
C MET A 269 29.06 -9.51 10.36
N VAL A 270 29.35 -8.22 10.47
CA VAL A 270 28.97 -7.38 11.62
C VAL A 270 27.61 -6.73 11.38
N PHE A 271 27.39 -6.21 10.18
CA PHE A 271 26.11 -5.61 9.79
C PHE A 271 25.92 -5.59 8.27
N PRO A 272 24.69 -5.86 7.78
CA PRO A 272 23.50 -6.27 8.52
C PRO A 272 23.54 -7.76 8.90
N LEU A 273 23.00 -8.11 10.08
CA LEU A 273 22.94 -9.50 10.57
C LEU A 273 21.82 -10.34 9.92
N LYS A 274 21.11 -9.80 8.92
CA LYS A 274 20.03 -10.50 8.23
C LYS A 274 20.62 -11.44 7.19
N ASN A 275 20.21 -12.71 7.20
CA ASN A 275 20.55 -13.62 6.11
C ASN A 275 19.74 -13.21 4.85
N THR A 276 20.44 -12.80 3.81
CA THR A 276 19.86 -12.31 2.55
C THR A 276 20.26 -13.20 1.38
N THR A 277 19.33 -13.38 0.45
CA THR A 277 19.60 -14.00 -0.85
C THR A 277 19.16 -13.04 -1.95
N ILE A 278 19.46 -13.37 -3.22
CA ILE A 278 18.98 -12.61 -4.37
C ILE A 278 17.44 -12.54 -4.40
N ASP A 279 16.76 -13.62 -4.01
CA ASP A 279 15.29 -13.68 -3.94
C ASP A 279 14.71 -12.96 -2.71
N LYS A 280 15.54 -12.74 -1.68
CA LYS A 280 15.14 -12.07 -0.43
C LYS A 280 16.17 -11.02 -0.01
N PRO A 281 16.34 -9.93 -0.78
CA PRO A 281 17.26 -8.85 -0.48
C PRO A 281 16.67 -7.89 0.57
N ILE A 282 17.52 -7.05 1.17
CA ILE A 282 17.07 -5.92 1.98
C ILE A 282 16.57 -4.83 1.04
N ILE A 283 15.28 -4.52 1.13
CA ILE A 283 14.66 -3.44 0.33
C ILE A 283 15.07 -2.10 0.94
N VAL A 284 15.61 -1.22 0.10
CA VAL A 284 15.95 0.16 0.45
C VAL A 284 15.22 1.06 -0.52
N ASP A 285 14.26 1.81 0.00
CA ASP A 285 13.48 2.78 -0.76
C ASP A 285 14.13 4.17 -0.67
N ALA A 286 14.18 4.89 -1.79
CA ALA A 286 14.74 6.24 -1.86
C ALA A 286 14.03 7.09 -2.90
N ALA A 287 13.98 8.41 -2.71
CA ALA A 287 13.48 9.31 -3.74
C ALA A 287 14.55 9.63 -4.78
N ARG A 288 14.11 9.91 -6.01
CA ARG A 288 14.98 10.54 -7.00
C ARG A 288 15.65 11.80 -6.43
N GLY A 289 16.98 11.83 -6.51
CA GLY A 289 17.80 12.96 -6.06
C GLY A 289 18.25 12.89 -4.60
N GLU A 290 17.83 11.89 -3.82
CA GLU A 290 18.35 11.65 -2.46
C GLU A 290 19.73 11.00 -2.46
N ASP A 291 20.42 11.12 -1.33
CA ASP A 291 21.69 10.43 -1.09
C ASP A 291 21.41 9.14 -0.30
N VAL A 292 21.84 8.01 -0.85
CA VAL A 292 21.62 6.68 -0.27
C VAL A 292 22.94 6.09 0.19
N ILE A 293 22.91 5.44 1.37
CA ILE A 293 24.02 4.64 1.89
C ILE A 293 23.52 3.21 2.08
N LEU A 294 24.10 2.27 1.32
CA LEU A 294 23.92 0.84 1.57
C LEU A 294 25.02 0.40 2.52
N GLU A 295 24.62 0.06 3.76
CA GLU A 295 25.58 -0.27 4.81
C GLU A 295 26.14 -1.68 4.62
N CYS A 296 27.46 -1.84 4.70
CA CYS A 296 28.04 -3.16 4.77
C CYS A 296 29.27 -3.14 5.65
N VAL A 297 29.20 -3.88 6.74
CA VAL A 297 30.25 -3.93 7.75
C VAL A 297 30.62 -5.39 7.94
N ILE A 298 31.78 -5.74 7.38
CA ILE A 298 32.36 -7.07 7.49
C ILE A 298 33.71 -6.89 8.15
N SER A 299 33.91 -7.51 9.31
CA SER A 299 35.19 -7.49 10.00
C SER A 299 36.16 -8.42 9.29
N ARG A 300 37.46 -8.06 9.29
CA ARG A 300 38.56 -8.87 8.76
C ARG A 300 38.41 -9.22 7.27
N ALA A 301 37.86 -8.31 6.47
CA ALA A 301 37.59 -8.53 5.05
C ALA A 301 37.89 -7.30 4.17
N ASN A 302 38.24 -7.55 2.91
CA ASN A 302 38.22 -6.57 1.83
C ASN A 302 36.82 -6.55 1.22
N ILE A 303 36.13 -5.42 1.34
CA ILE A 303 34.73 -5.28 0.90
C ILE A 303 34.68 -4.85 -0.56
N VAL A 304 33.88 -5.56 -1.35
CA VAL A 304 33.60 -5.26 -2.76
C VAL A 304 32.10 -5.18 -2.99
N TRP A 305 31.68 -4.22 -3.81
CA TRP A 305 30.30 -4.03 -4.23
C TRP A 305 30.11 -4.41 -5.69
N ILE A 306 29.04 -5.15 -5.97
CA ILE A 306 28.60 -5.48 -7.33
C ILE A 306 27.14 -5.06 -7.54
N LYS A 307 26.80 -4.55 -8.72
CA LYS A 307 25.41 -4.36 -9.14
C LYS A 307 25.03 -5.53 -10.06
N GLN A 308 23.94 -6.22 -9.75
CA GLN A 308 23.45 -7.34 -10.54
C GLN A 308 23.18 -6.89 -11.98
N ASN A 309 23.62 -7.68 -12.96
CA ASN A 309 23.57 -7.41 -14.41
C ASN A 309 24.54 -6.33 -14.93
N ASP A 310 25.42 -5.79 -14.09
CA ASP A 310 26.50 -4.91 -14.49
C ASP A 310 27.85 -5.60 -14.21
N THR A 311 28.59 -5.92 -15.27
CA THR A 311 29.87 -6.66 -15.16
C THR A 311 31.04 -5.80 -14.68
N THR A 312 30.87 -4.47 -14.64
CA THR A 312 31.86 -3.54 -14.09
C THR A 312 31.14 -2.33 -13.50
N PRO A 313 30.76 -2.36 -12.22
CA PRO A 313 30.26 -1.14 -11.62
C PRO A 313 31.46 -0.17 -11.53
N ILE A 314 31.35 1.02 -12.14
CA ILE A 314 32.32 2.10 -11.97
C ILE A 314 32.15 2.64 -10.54
N ILE A 315 32.62 1.87 -9.55
CA ILE A 315 32.64 2.27 -8.15
C ILE A 315 34.05 2.73 -7.87
N THR A 316 34.21 4.05 -7.75
CA THR A 316 35.48 4.64 -7.35
C THR A 316 35.67 4.45 -5.84
N LEU A 317 36.87 4.02 -5.44
CA LEU A 317 37.20 3.79 -4.04
C LEU A 317 37.59 5.12 -3.39
N ASN A 318 36.89 5.52 -2.32
CA ASN A 318 37.20 6.71 -1.51
C ASN A 318 37.28 8.05 -2.30
N ASP A 319 36.74 8.11 -3.52
CA ASP A 319 36.61 9.36 -4.27
C ASP A 319 35.29 10.03 -3.91
N ARG A 320 35.36 10.95 -2.94
CA ARG A 320 34.20 11.70 -2.45
C ARG A 320 33.61 12.68 -3.48
N GLU A 321 34.32 12.95 -4.57
CA GLU A 321 33.82 13.79 -5.67
C GLU A 321 32.98 12.97 -6.66
N ALA A 322 33.16 11.65 -6.68
CA ALA A 322 32.36 10.76 -7.50
C ALA A 322 30.92 10.65 -6.98
N ARG A 323 29.98 10.44 -7.91
CA ARG A 323 28.56 10.26 -7.60
C ARG A 323 28.29 8.95 -6.85
N VAL A 324 28.98 7.88 -7.26
CA VAL A 324 28.88 6.55 -6.66
C VAL A 324 30.28 6.19 -6.16
N TYR A 325 30.44 6.04 -4.87
CA TYR A 325 31.73 5.71 -4.27
C TYR A 325 31.56 4.81 -3.05
N GLN A 326 32.61 4.04 -2.77
CA GLN A 326 32.67 3.24 -1.56
C GLN A 326 33.35 4.05 -0.45
N GLU A 327 32.64 4.21 0.68
CA GLU A 327 33.14 4.82 1.90
C GLU A 327 33.28 3.73 2.98
N TRP A 328 34.53 3.31 3.19
CA TRP A 328 34.88 2.12 3.99
C TRP A 328 34.26 0.85 3.41
N GLY A 329 33.32 0.23 4.11
CA GLY A 329 32.54 -0.91 3.61
C GLY A 329 31.22 -0.52 2.96
N ASN A 330 30.78 0.73 3.11
CA ASN A 330 29.45 1.15 2.69
C ASN A 330 29.48 1.69 1.26
N LEU A 331 28.42 1.42 0.48
CA LEU A 331 28.25 2.01 -0.84
C LEU A 331 27.41 3.27 -0.71
N ARG A 332 27.96 4.40 -1.16
CA ARG A 332 27.25 5.69 -1.17
C ARG A 332 26.92 6.10 -2.60
N ILE A 333 25.66 6.43 -2.82
CA ILE A 333 25.14 6.93 -4.09
C ILE A 333 24.53 8.30 -3.82
N ASN A 334 25.22 9.34 -4.28
CA ASN A 334 24.73 10.71 -4.17
C ASN A 334 23.76 10.99 -5.32
N LYS A 335 22.63 11.65 -5.03
CA LYS A 335 21.59 12.02 -6.00
C LYS A 335 21.14 10.84 -6.88
N VAL A 336 20.49 9.85 -6.27
CA VAL A 336 20.02 8.64 -6.96
C VAL A 336 19.07 8.94 -8.13
N THR A 337 19.16 8.18 -9.21
CA THR A 337 18.22 8.21 -10.34
C THR A 337 17.42 6.91 -10.44
N VAL A 338 16.36 6.88 -11.25
CA VAL A 338 15.54 5.67 -11.43
C VAL A 338 16.38 4.49 -11.95
N ASP A 339 17.40 4.77 -12.77
CA ASP A 339 18.32 3.78 -13.33
C ASP A 339 19.28 3.18 -12.30
N ASP A 340 19.48 3.86 -11.17
CA ASP A 340 20.24 3.30 -10.05
C ASP A 340 19.46 2.18 -9.34
N SER A 341 18.15 2.01 -9.62
CA SER A 341 17.39 0.89 -9.06
C SER A 341 17.97 -0.46 -9.48
N GLY A 342 17.88 -1.44 -8.58
CA GLY A 342 18.35 -2.80 -8.83
C GLY A 342 18.97 -3.46 -7.61
N ILE A 343 19.46 -4.68 -7.83
CA ILE A 343 20.06 -5.50 -6.78
C ILE A 343 21.56 -5.18 -6.69
N TYR A 344 22.01 -4.80 -5.50
CA TYR A 344 23.40 -4.58 -5.14
C TYR A 344 23.84 -5.67 -4.18
N ALA A 345 25.02 -6.25 -4.37
CA ALA A 345 25.59 -7.19 -3.42
C ALA A 345 26.89 -6.64 -2.85
N CYS A 346 26.99 -6.66 -1.53
CA CYS A 346 28.23 -6.48 -0.80
C CYS A 346 28.87 -7.85 -0.54
N ILE A 347 30.17 -7.98 -0.80
CA ILE A 347 30.93 -9.22 -0.64
C ILE A 347 32.18 -8.94 0.19
N GLY A 348 32.39 -9.72 1.26
CA GLY A 348 33.59 -9.68 2.07
C GLY A 348 34.61 -10.71 1.63
N LEU A 349 35.67 -10.27 0.97
CA LEU A 349 36.79 -11.13 0.56
C LEU A 349 37.79 -11.29 1.71
N SER A 350 38.39 -12.47 1.83
CA SER A 350 39.47 -12.70 2.81
C SER A 350 40.67 -11.81 2.51
N LEU A 351 41.31 -11.29 3.56
CA LEU A 351 42.55 -10.50 3.44
C LEU A 351 43.73 -11.34 2.90
N LEU A 352 43.65 -12.66 2.99
CA LEU A 352 44.71 -13.61 2.60
C LEU A 352 44.52 -14.19 1.18
N ASP A 353 43.35 -13.98 0.56
CA ASP A 353 43.05 -14.52 -0.76
C ASP A 353 43.41 -13.50 -1.85
N SER A 354 44.55 -13.73 -2.51
CA SER A 354 45.07 -12.90 -3.59
C SER A 354 44.33 -13.10 -4.92
N THR A 355 43.48 -14.13 -5.04
CA THR A 355 42.88 -14.53 -6.32
C THR A 355 41.66 -13.70 -6.72
N LYS A 356 41.10 -12.86 -5.83
CA LYS A 356 39.85 -12.09 -6.05
C LYS A 356 38.73 -12.92 -6.69
N THR A 357 38.73 -14.24 -6.49
CA THR A 357 37.71 -15.12 -7.04
C THR A 357 36.46 -14.99 -6.16
N ILE A 358 35.32 -14.72 -6.78
CA ILE A 358 34.04 -14.60 -6.08
C ILE A 358 33.40 -15.99 -6.10
N GLU A 359 33.46 -16.71 -4.98
CA GLU A 359 32.85 -18.04 -4.83
C GLU A 359 31.55 -17.95 -4.00
N GLU A 360 30.49 -18.61 -4.46
CA GLU A 360 29.15 -18.44 -3.89
C GLU A 360 28.92 -19.03 -2.49
N THR A 361 29.85 -19.76 -1.89
CA THR A 361 29.59 -20.48 -0.63
C THR A 361 30.49 -20.12 0.54
N THR A 362 31.62 -19.43 0.29
CA THR A 362 32.67 -19.22 1.28
C THR A 362 32.74 -17.79 1.82
N GLN A 363 32.16 -16.82 1.10
CA GLN A 363 32.30 -15.39 1.40
C GLN A 363 31.03 -14.80 2.03
N PRO A 364 31.13 -14.07 3.16
CA PRO A 364 29.99 -13.36 3.74
C PRO A 364 29.51 -12.30 2.75
N ARG A 365 28.19 -12.25 2.55
CA ARG A 365 27.57 -11.36 1.58
C ARG A 365 26.22 -10.86 2.02
N VAL A 366 25.84 -9.73 1.47
CA VAL A 366 24.55 -9.12 1.72
C VAL A 366 23.97 -8.54 0.44
N TYR A 367 22.70 -8.81 0.18
CA TYR A 367 21.97 -8.33 -0.98
C TYR A 367 21.02 -7.21 -0.58
N TYR A 368 21.10 -6.10 -1.31
CA TYR A 368 20.21 -4.95 -1.23
C TYR A 368 19.41 -4.85 -2.52
N ASN A 369 18.15 -4.47 -2.44
CA ASN A 369 17.36 -4.06 -3.59
C ASN A 369 17.02 -2.59 -3.42
N LEU A 370 17.74 -1.73 -4.14
CA LEU A 370 17.49 -0.30 -4.16
C LEU A 370 16.32 -0.02 -5.09
N VAL A 371 15.27 0.60 -4.55
CA VAL A 371 14.08 1.02 -5.30
C VAL A 371 14.02 2.53 -5.26
N VAL A 372 14.31 3.16 -6.40
CA VAL A 372 14.25 4.62 -6.52
C VAL A 372 12.89 5.05 -7.04
N HIS A 373 12.16 5.77 -6.19
CA HIS A 373 10.82 6.25 -6.46
C HIS A 373 10.86 7.60 -7.18
N ALA A 374 9.90 7.79 -8.08
CA ALA A 374 9.75 9.02 -8.83
C ALA A 374 8.28 9.30 -9.16
N PRO A 375 7.87 10.58 -9.25
CA PRO A 375 6.52 10.93 -9.67
C PRO A 375 6.25 10.37 -11.07
N THR A 376 5.10 9.71 -11.25
CA THR A 376 4.69 9.25 -12.59
C THR A 376 3.62 10.16 -13.18
N ALA A 377 3.03 9.78 -14.31
CA ALA A 377 1.98 10.55 -14.97
C ALA A 377 0.62 9.87 -14.78
N VAL A 378 -0.43 10.60 -15.13
CA VAL A 378 -1.77 10.06 -15.31
C VAL A 378 -2.13 10.10 -16.78
N ASN A 379 -2.95 9.16 -17.22
CA ASN A 379 -3.51 9.15 -18.57
C ASN A 379 -5.03 9.18 -18.50
N LEU A 380 -5.63 10.11 -19.25
CA LEU A 380 -7.06 10.20 -19.44
C LEU A 380 -7.37 9.87 -20.90
N THR A 381 -8.23 8.88 -21.10
CA THR A 381 -8.74 8.51 -22.42
C THR A 381 -10.26 8.52 -22.42
N LEU A 382 -10.84 9.09 -23.47
CA LEU A 382 -12.28 9.20 -23.69
C LEU A 382 -12.61 8.59 -25.05
N ALA A 383 -13.15 7.37 -25.03
CA ALA A 383 -13.46 6.61 -26.24
C ALA A 383 -14.98 6.59 -26.48
N PRO A 384 -15.49 7.26 -27.54
CA PRO A 384 -16.90 7.17 -27.89
C PRO A 384 -17.24 5.76 -28.36
N GLN A 385 -18.43 5.28 -28.01
CA GLN A 385 -18.92 3.96 -28.36
C GLN A 385 -20.09 4.02 -29.37
N PRO A 386 -20.33 2.94 -30.14
CA PRO A 386 -21.42 2.88 -31.12
C PRO A 386 -22.82 3.09 -30.52
N ASP A 387 -23.00 2.75 -29.24
CA ASP A 387 -24.25 2.90 -28.49
C ASP A 387 -24.48 4.33 -27.96
N LYS A 388 -23.69 5.31 -28.42
CA LYS A 388 -23.67 6.71 -27.96
C LYS A 388 -23.20 6.90 -26.51
N SER A 389 -22.65 5.86 -25.89
CA SER A 389 -21.94 5.99 -24.61
C SER A 389 -20.51 6.47 -24.82
N ILE A 390 -19.90 7.01 -23.77
CA ILE A 390 -18.47 7.37 -23.75
C ILE A 390 -17.81 6.49 -22.70
N VAL A 391 -16.75 5.80 -23.09
CA VAL A 391 -15.90 5.06 -22.15
C VAL A 391 -14.78 5.98 -21.69
N LEU A 392 -14.80 6.31 -20.41
CA LEU A 392 -13.74 7.02 -19.72
C LEU A 392 -12.79 6.00 -19.11
N GLU A 393 -11.50 6.11 -19.44
CA GLU A 393 -10.44 5.35 -18.82
C GLU A 393 -9.38 6.31 -18.23
N CYS A 394 -9.26 6.26 -16.90
CA CYS A 394 -8.32 7.06 -16.11
C CYS A 394 -7.30 6.13 -15.46
N THR A 395 -6.03 6.28 -15.84
CA THR A 395 -4.94 5.39 -15.42
C THR A 395 -3.88 6.20 -14.66
N ALA A 396 -3.35 5.63 -13.58
CA ALA A 396 -2.17 6.16 -12.90
C ALA A 396 -1.00 5.19 -13.14
N TYR A 397 0.12 5.66 -13.67
CA TYR A 397 1.18 4.75 -14.14
C TYR A 397 1.92 4.05 -13.00
N ASN A 398 2.03 4.66 -11.81
CA ASN A 398 2.64 3.99 -10.65
C ASN A 398 1.64 3.18 -9.82
N LEU A 399 1.46 1.93 -10.20
CA LEU A 399 0.52 1.00 -9.56
C LEU A 399 0.85 0.67 -8.09
N ARG A 400 2.07 0.96 -7.61
CA ARG A 400 2.44 0.63 -6.23
C ARG A 400 1.76 1.54 -5.22
N TYR A 401 1.45 2.79 -5.60
CA TYR A 401 1.07 3.79 -4.61
C TYR A 401 0.18 4.96 -5.14
N GLU A 402 0.08 5.20 -6.46
CA GLU A 402 -0.85 6.21 -6.99
C GLU A 402 -2.26 5.64 -7.23
N ILE A 403 -3.29 6.30 -6.70
CA ILE A 403 -4.70 5.91 -6.89
C ILE A 403 -5.36 6.90 -7.86
N PRO A 404 -5.85 6.44 -9.03
CA PRO A 404 -6.57 7.31 -9.95
C PRO A 404 -7.90 7.79 -9.35
N MET A 405 -8.31 9.00 -9.70
CA MET A 405 -9.59 9.61 -9.37
C MET A 405 -10.11 10.34 -10.59
N ALA A 406 -11.40 10.22 -10.87
CA ALA A 406 -12.04 10.90 -11.98
C ALA A 406 -12.98 12.00 -11.48
N PHE A 407 -12.92 13.18 -12.10
CA PHE A 407 -13.82 14.29 -11.84
C PHE A 407 -14.52 14.74 -13.12
N VAL A 408 -15.76 15.22 -12.98
CA VAL A 408 -16.57 15.78 -14.05
C VAL A 408 -17.11 17.13 -13.58
N ASN A 409 -16.86 18.21 -14.33
CA ASN A 409 -17.27 19.58 -13.97
C ASN A 409 -16.91 19.96 -12.51
N GLY A 410 -15.74 19.51 -12.06
CA GLY A 410 -15.24 19.73 -10.70
C GLY A 410 -15.94 18.94 -9.59
N THR A 411 -16.79 17.98 -9.93
CA THR A 411 -17.40 17.03 -8.98
C THR A 411 -16.78 15.65 -9.15
N ALA A 412 -16.59 14.89 -8.07
CA ALA A 412 -16.05 13.54 -8.18
C ALA A 412 -17.04 12.65 -8.97
N LEU A 413 -16.53 11.82 -9.87
CA LEU A 413 -17.38 11.00 -10.75
C LEU A 413 -18.28 10.03 -9.95
N ILE A 414 -17.80 9.57 -8.79
CA ILE A 414 -18.56 8.73 -7.85
C ILE A 414 -19.80 9.45 -7.29
N ASP A 415 -19.77 10.77 -7.15
CA ASP A 415 -20.91 11.57 -6.68
C ASP A 415 -21.89 11.91 -7.81
N SER A 416 -21.47 11.73 -9.06
CA SER A 416 -22.20 12.12 -10.28
C SER A 416 -22.75 10.92 -11.08
N ILE A 417 -22.84 9.74 -10.45
CA ILE A 417 -23.26 8.46 -11.07
C ILE A 417 -24.65 8.58 -11.73
N GLU A 418 -25.63 9.16 -11.03
CA GLU A 418 -27.02 9.27 -11.51
C GLU A 418 -27.15 10.22 -12.71
N GLN A 419 -26.41 11.34 -12.68
CA GLN A 419 -26.42 12.36 -13.73
C GLN A 419 -25.72 11.87 -15.00
N MET A 420 -24.64 11.10 -14.86
CA MET A 420 -23.81 10.63 -15.97
C MET A 420 -24.23 9.24 -16.51
N GLY A 421 -25.27 8.62 -15.92
CA GLY A 421 -25.78 7.32 -16.36
C GLY A 421 -24.76 6.20 -16.18
N VAL A 422 -23.95 6.28 -15.11
CA VAL A 422 -22.91 5.30 -14.81
C VAL A 422 -23.51 4.04 -14.16
N PRO A 423 -23.10 2.83 -14.56
CA PRO A 423 -23.57 1.60 -13.92
C PRO A 423 -23.29 1.58 -12.40
N SER A 424 -24.28 1.19 -11.61
CA SER A 424 -24.15 1.12 -10.14
C SER A 424 -23.13 0.09 -9.64
N ASN A 425 -22.70 -0.84 -10.50
CA ASN A 425 -21.69 -1.86 -10.23
C ASN A 425 -20.27 -1.46 -10.69
N THR A 426 -20.06 -0.21 -11.12
CA THR A 426 -18.72 0.27 -11.49
C THR A 426 -17.80 0.32 -10.27
N ASP A 427 -16.65 -0.34 -10.37
CA ASP A 427 -15.60 -0.27 -9.36
C ASP A 427 -14.71 0.96 -9.63
N PHE A 428 -14.75 1.93 -8.72
CA PHE A 428 -13.94 3.14 -8.78
C PHE A 428 -12.58 3.00 -8.09
N PHE A 429 -12.29 1.85 -7.49
CA PHE A 429 -11.05 1.58 -6.75
C PHE A 429 -10.03 0.78 -7.58
N THR A 430 -10.31 0.55 -8.87
CA THR A 430 -9.38 -0.11 -9.79
C THR A 430 -8.40 0.87 -10.43
N ASN A 431 -7.22 0.38 -10.79
CA ASN A 431 -6.31 1.10 -11.69
C ASN A 431 -6.06 0.21 -12.93
N PRO A 432 -6.62 0.56 -14.10
CA PRO A 432 -7.31 1.81 -14.43
C PRO A 432 -8.78 1.88 -13.95
N ILE A 433 -9.29 3.10 -13.73
CA ILE A 433 -10.74 3.34 -13.58
C ILE A 433 -11.35 3.33 -14.98
N ARG A 434 -12.29 2.42 -15.23
CA ARG A 434 -13.02 2.32 -16.50
C ARG A 434 -14.50 2.51 -16.29
N VAL A 435 -15.06 3.54 -16.89
CA VAL A 435 -16.48 3.92 -16.71
C VAL A 435 -17.15 4.09 -18.06
N GLN A 436 -18.23 3.35 -18.30
CA GLN A 436 -19.09 3.57 -19.44
C GLN A 436 -20.20 4.56 -19.04
N MET A 437 -20.19 5.72 -19.67
CA MET A 437 -21.08 6.83 -19.34
C MET A 437 -22.19 6.89 -20.39
N GLN A 438 -23.42 6.55 -19.99
CA GLN A 438 -24.59 6.69 -20.84
C GLN A 438 -25.12 8.11 -20.74
N VAL A 439 -24.58 8.97 -21.59
CA VAL A 439 -24.96 10.38 -21.57
C VAL A 439 -26.39 10.54 -22.09
N LYS A 440 -27.36 10.66 -21.17
CA LYS A 440 -28.81 10.79 -21.50
C LYS A 440 -29.13 12.07 -22.31
N THR A 441 -28.20 13.03 -22.36
CA THR A 441 -28.28 14.32 -23.08
C THR A 441 -26.95 14.64 -23.77
N SER A 442 -26.86 15.64 -24.64
CA SER A 442 -25.58 16.14 -25.16
C SER A 442 -24.69 16.68 -24.02
N PHE A 443 -23.73 15.91 -23.51
CA PHE A 443 -22.82 16.36 -22.44
C PHE A 443 -21.68 17.21 -22.99
N SER A 444 -21.55 18.41 -22.44
CA SER A 444 -20.38 19.25 -22.61
C SER A 444 -19.86 19.65 -21.23
N GLY A 445 -18.56 19.49 -20.99
CA GLY A 445 -17.99 19.72 -19.67
C GLY A 445 -16.53 19.29 -19.54
N SER A 446 -15.90 19.66 -18.42
CA SER A 446 -14.56 19.17 -18.07
C SER A 446 -14.62 17.75 -17.53
N VAL A 447 -13.63 16.95 -17.90
CA VAL A 447 -13.33 15.64 -17.37
C VAL A 447 -11.87 15.64 -16.94
N GLN A 448 -11.59 15.21 -15.72
CA GLN A 448 -10.24 15.22 -15.15
C GLN A 448 -9.91 13.83 -14.62
N CYS A 449 -8.72 13.34 -14.97
CA CYS A 449 -8.09 12.21 -14.32
C CYS A 449 -7.00 12.76 -13.39
N ILE A 450 -7.09 12.46 -12.10
CA ILE A 450 -6.20 12.97 -11.06
C ILE A 450 -5.64 11.78 -10.28
N SER A 451 -4.34 11.69 -10.08
CA SER A 451 -3.78 10.71 -9.14
C SER A 451 -3.78 11.31 -7.73
N ARG A 452 -4.27 10.54 -6.76
CA ARG A 452 -4.08 10.83 -5.33
C ARG A 452 -2.63 10.47 -4.97
N PRO A 453 -1.90 11.31 -4.23
CA PRO A 453 -0.60 10.93 -3.71
C PRO A 453 -0.78 9.76 -2.75
N ALA A 454 0.20 8.86 -2.72
CA ALA A 454 0.27 7.77 -1.77
C ALA A 454 0.55 8.28 -0.36
N MET A 455 -0.51 8.73 0.32
CA MET A 455 -0.35 9.59 1.49
C MET A 455 0.21 8.88 2.73
N GLU A 456 0.09 7.56 2.89
CA GLU A 456 0.49 6.98 4.18
C GLU A 456 2.02 6.95 4.38
N GLU A 457 2.82 7.03 3.29
CA GLU A 457 4.29 6.86 3.34
C GLU A 457 5.10 7.82 2.45
N ALA A 458 4.56 8.98 2.04
CA ALA A 458 5.35 9.99 1.29
C ALA A 458 6.65 10.45 2.02
N GLU A 459 6.75 10.20 3.33
CA GLU A 459 7.93 10.41 4.17
C GLU A 459 9.05 9.37 3.94
N VAL A 460 8.71 8.20 3.38
CA VAL A 460 9.62 7.10 3.05
C VAL A 460 10.19 7.26 1.65
N TYR A 461 9.41 7.84 0.73
CA TYR A 461 9.73 7.84 -0.70
C TYR A 461 10.23 9.20 -1.22
N GLY A 462 10.15 10.24 -0.39
CA GLY A 462 10.81 11.56 -0.50
C GLY A 462 10.18 12.60 -1.43
N LYS A 463 10.95 13.67 -1.71
CA LYS A 463 10.47 14.95 -2.25
C LYS A 463 9.84 14.79 -3.65
N GLU A 464 8.81 15.58 -3.93
CA GLU A 464 7.97 15.59 -5.14
C GLU A 464 6.89 14.48 -5.24
N LEU A 465 6.88 13.49 -4.35
CA LEU A 465 5.85 12.44 -4.29
C LEU A 465 4.63 12.82 -3.42
N GLU A 466 4.73 13.91 -2.65
CA GLU A 466 3.63 14.51 -1.88
C GLU A 466 2.48 15.08 -2.73
N ARG A 467 2.61 15.08 -4.06
CA ARG A 467 1.69 15.75 -4.99
C ARG A 467 1.19 14.79 -6.06
N GLY A 468 -0.13 14.76 -6.23
CA GLY A 468 -0.77 14.09 -7.36
C GLY A 468 -0.48 14.73 -8.73
N LYS A 469 -0.74 14.00 -9.82
CA LYS A 469 -0.77 14.55 -11.18
C LYS A 469 -2.19 14.63 -11.71
N SER A 470 -2.41 15.48 -12.70
CA SER A 470 -3.71 15.62 -13.36
C SER A 470 -3.56 15.70 -14.88
N MET A 471 -4.50 15.08 -15.58
CA MET A 471 -4.72 15.26 -17.01
C MET A 471 -6.20 15.60 -17.22
N ASN A 472 -6.45 16.74 -17.88
CA ASN A 472 -7.77 17.34 -17.97
C ASN A 472 -8.16 17.52 -19.43
N GLN A 473 -9.40 17.18 -19.77
CA GLN A 473 -9.97 17.35 -21.10
C GLN A 473 -11.37 17.96 -21.02
N PHE A 474 -11.75 18.71 -22.05
CA PHE A 474 -13.09 19.24 -22.25
C PHE A 474 -13.78 18.43 -23.33
N VAL A 475 -14.92 17.83 -22.99
CA VAL A 475 -15.80 17.19 -23.95
C VAL A 475 -16.75 18.24 -24.46
N MET A 476 -16.78 18.44 -25.78
CA MET A 476 -17.79 19.26 -26.44
C MET A 476 -18.72 18.34 -27.23
N SER A 477 -19.99 18.27 -26.84
CA SER A 477 -20.99 17.56 -27.61
C SER A 477 -21.22 18.28 -28.94
N SER A 478 -21.04 17.55 -30.05
CA SER A 478 -21.49 17.99 -31.37
C SER A 478 -23.03 18.05 -31.38
N LYS A 479 -23.59 19.22 -31.12
CA LYS A 479 -24.71 19.68 -31.93
C LYS A 479 -24.08 20.41 -33.11
N ASN A 480 -24.51 20.05 -34.32
CA ASN A 480 -23.97 20.56 -35.57
C ASN A 480 -23.80 22.09 -35.50
N PRO A 481 -22.57 22.66 -35.55
CA PRO A 481 -22.34 24.10 -35.37
C PRO A 481 -23.01 24.99 -36.44
N ASN A 482 -23.53 24.38 -37.50
CA ASN A 482 -24.27 25.06 -38.56
C ASN A 482 -25.79 25.18 -38.27
N ASP A 483 -26.29 24.63 -37.16
CA ASP A 483 -27.73 24.58 -36.87
C ASP A 483 -28.15 25.45 -35.66
N ASP A 484 -27.24 25.83 -34.77
CA ASP A 484 -27.58 26.74 -33.66
C ASP A 484 -27.37 28.22 -34.01
N LEU A 485 -28.49 28.92 -34.10
CA LEU A 485 -28.58 30.34 -34.42
C LEU A 485 -28.26 31.26 -33.23
N ILE A 486 -28.24 30.73 -31.99
CA ILE A 486 -27.96 31.47 -30.75
C ILE A 486 -26.50 31.19 -30.34
N ILE A 487 -25.64 32.21 -30.45
CA ILE A 487 -24.22 32.16 -30.05
C ILE A 487 -24.08 32.23 -28.51
N THR A 488 -24.92 33.03 -27.85
CA THR A 488 -24.89 33.21 -26.40
C THR A 488 -26.31 33.39 -25.91
N GLY A 489 -26.79 32.51 -25.02
CA GLY A 489 -28.15 32.55 -24.47
C GLY A 489 -28.21 33.17 -23.06
N PRO A 490 -29.42 33.43 -22.54
CA PRO A 490 -29.60 34.02 -21.21
C PRO A 490 -29.38 32.99 -20.09
N THR A 491 -28.97 33.46 -18.92
CA THR A 491 -28.77 32.66 -17.70
C THR A 491 -29.68 33.13 -16.57
N ASN A 492 -29.97 32.25 -15.60
CA ASN A 492 -30.83 32.58 -14.46
C ASN A 492 -30.25 33.76 -13.68
N LEU A 493 -31.09 34.74 -13.37
CA LEU A 493 -30.65 36.01 -12.81
C LEU A 493 -31.57 36.44 -11.68
N THR A 494 -31.00 36.88 -10.56
CA THR A 494 -31.74 37.47 -9.45
C THR A 494 -31.50 38.97 -9.39
N VAL A 495 -32.56 39.77 -9.44
CA VAL A 495 -32.49 41.24 -9.50
C VAL A 495 -33.33 41.84 -8.40
N ARG A 496 -32.84 42.91 -7.77
CA ARG A 496 -33.63 43.67 -6.79
C ARG A 496 -34.67 44.54 -7.50
N ALA A 497 -35.86 44.63 -6.92
CA ALA A 497 -36.90 45.51 -7.44
C ALA A 497 -36.38 46.95 -7.62
N GLY A 498 -36.73 47.59 -8.73
CA GLY A 498 -36.32 48.95 -9.10
C GLY A 498 -34.99 49.06 -9.86
N ARG A 499 -34.20 47.99 -9.98
CA ARG A 499 -32.95 47.99 -10.76
C ARG A 499 -33.20 47.71 -12.25
N ASN A 500 -32.22 48.05 -13.09
CA ASN A 500 -32.22 47.69 -14.51
C ASN A 500 -31.42 46.40 -14.69
N THR A 501 -31.83 45.56 -15.66
CA THR A 501 -31.17 44.30 -15.96
C THR A 501 -31.14 44.01 -17.46
N GLU A 502 -30.26 43.10 -17.88
CA GLU A 502 -30.11 42.65 -19.26
C GLU A 502 -29.95 41.13 -19.32
N LEU A 503 -30.77 40.48 -20.14
CA LEU A 503 -30.67 39.06 -20.46
C LEU A 503 -29.99 38.90 -21.83
N PRO A 504 -28.76 38.35 -21.89
CA PRO A 504 -28.02 38.26 -23.14
C PRO A 504 -28.68 37.25 -24.09
N CYS A 505 -28.86 37.65 -25.36
CA CYS A 505 -29.17 36.71 -26.44
C CYS A 505 -28.48 37.14 -27.73
N ILE A 506 -27.32 36.57 -28.00
CA ILE A 506 -26.48 36.89 -29.16
C ILE A 506 -26.76 35.89 -30.27
N VAL A 507 -27.04 36.37 -31.47
CA VAL A 507 -27.61 35.56 -32.56
C VAL A 507 -26.87 35.79 -33.89
N GLN A 508 -26.83 34.79 -34.76
CA GLN A 508 -26.22 34.87 -36.10
C GLN A 508 -27.10 34.22 -37.18
N ARG A 509 -27.09 34.81 -38.39
CA ARG A 509 -27.78 34.26 -39.58
C ARG A 509 -29.28 33.97 -39.37
N VAL A 510 -30.00 34.90 -38.71
CA VAL A 510 -31.42 34.76 -38.36
C VAL A 510 -32.36 35.51 -39.32
N LYS A 511 -33.50 34.90 -39.64
CA LYS A 511 -34.66 35.46 -40.35
C LYS A 511 -35.64 36.17 -39.41
N SER A 512 -35.84 35.65 -38.19
CA SER A 512 -36.68 36.29 -37.18
C SER A 512 -36.14 36.04 -35.77
N LYS A 513 -36.42 36.99 -34.85
CA LYS A 513 -35.97 36.95 -33.45
C LYS A 513 -37.02 37.60 -32.54
N HIS A 514 -37.38 36.94 -31.45
CA HIS A 514 -38.35 37.45 -30.48
C HIS A 514 -38.10 36.86 -29.08
N TRP A 515 -38.67 37.50 -28.06
CA TRP A 515 -38.63 37.03 -26.68
C TRP A 515 -40.01 36.60 -26.22
N MET A 516 -40.06 35.55 -25.40
CA MET A 516 -41.26 35.10 -24.70
C MET A 516 -41.07 35.21 -23.19
N LYS A 517 -42.12 35.63 -22.47
CA LYS A 517 -42.23 35.55 -21.01
C LYS A 517 -43.38 34.60 -20.67
N ASP A 518 -43.11 33.54 -19.91
CA ASP A 518 -44.12 32.59 -19.42
C ASP A 518 -45.10 32.10 -20.52
N LYS A 519 -44.56 31.81 -21.72
CA LYS A 519 -45.27 31.38 -22.95
C LYS A 519 -46.04 32.48 -23.72
N GLY A 520 -46.04 33.73 -23.27
CA GLY A 520 -46.54 34.89 -24.01
C GLY A 520 -45.42 35.69 -24.68
N TYR A 521 -45.71 36.43 -25.76
CA TYR A 521 -44.72 37.32 -26.38
C TYR A 521 -44.39 38.51 -25.48
N VAL A 522 -43.11 38.81 -25.31
CA VAL A 522 -42.68 40.08 -24.68
C VAL A 522 -43.00 41.20 -25.65
N LYS A 523 -43.89 42.11 -25.25
CA LYS A 523 -44.29 43.27 -26.08
C LYS A 523 -43.18 44.32 -26.05
N ILE A 524 -42.20 44.19 -26.95
CA ILE A 524 -41.09 45.16 -27.12
C ILE A 524 -41.61 46.52 -27.68
N PHE A 525 -42.71 46.50 -28.43
CA PHE A 525 -43.33 47.67 -29.04
C PHE A 525 -44.76 47.87 -28.51
N GLY A 526 -44.91 48.11 -27.21
CA GLY A 526 -46.18 48.39 -26.54
C GLY A 526 -46.07 49.56 -25.56
N ASP A 527 -47.14 49.80 -24.79
CA ASP A 527 -47.20 50.92 -23.82
C ASP A 527 -46.15 50.82 -22.69
N ASP A 528 -45.64 49.61 -22.41
CA ASP A 528 -44.60 49.40 -21.39
C ASP A 528 -43.19 49.61 -21.97
N THR A 529 -42.67 50.83 -21.80
CA THR A 529 -41.34 51.24 -22.29
C THR A 529 -40.16 50.61 -21.54
N ARG A 530 -40.42 49.81 -20.49
CA ARG A 530 -39.38 49.18 -19.65
C ARG A 530 -38.65 48.04 -20.37
N PHE A 531 -39.33 47.33 -21.27
CA PHE A 531 -38.75 46.23 -22.05
C PHE A 531 -38.17 46.73 -23.37
N ARG A 532 -36.88 46.53 -23.59
CA ARG A 532 -36.19 46.95 -24.82
C ARG A 532 -35.26 45.85 -25.30
N VAL A 533 -35.11 45.69 -26.61
CA VAL A 533 -34.06 44.84 -27.17
C VAL A 533 -32.83 45.70 -27.49
N ALA A 534 -31.65 45.22 -27.11
CA ALA A 534 -30.36 45.84 -27.38
C ALA A 534 -29.42 44.87 -28.11
N GLY A 535 -28.52 45.41 -28.94
CA GLY A 535 -27.53 44.61 -29.67
C GLY A 535 -28.16 43.63 -30.66
N SER A 536 -27.66 42.40 -30.68
CA SER A 536 -28.07 41.35 -31.63
C SER A 536 -29.43 40.73 -31.29
N ASN A 537 -29.78 40.53 -30.01
CA ASN A 537 -31.14 40.28 -29.51
C ASN A 537 -31.26 40.31 -27.97
N SER A 538 -30.39 41.00 -27.23
CA SER A 538 -30.40 40.97 -25.76
C SER A 538 -31.59 41.75 -25.19
N LEU A 539 -32.28 41.21 -24.18
CA LEU A 539 -33.46 41.84 -23.57
C LEU A 539 -33.07 42.69 -22.36
N LYS A 540 -33.25 44.00 -22.45
CA LYS A 540 -33.11 44.95 -21.36
C LYS A 540 -34.45 45.20 -20.68
N ILE A 541 -34.47 45.14 -19.35
CA ILE A 541 -35.64 45.42 -18.52
C ILE A 541 -35.25 46.54 -17.56
N SER A 542 -35.91 47.69 -17.66
CA SER A 542 -35.67 48.85 -16.80
C SER A 542 -36.67 48.87 -15.64
N GLN A 543 -36.24 49.29 -14.45
CA GLN A 543 -37.07 49.32 -13.24
C GLN A 543 -37.84 48.01 -13.02
N VAL A 544 -37.11 46.91 -12.78
CA VAL A 544 -37.65 45.56 -12.59
C VAL A 544 -38.64 45.54 -11.43
N GLN A 545 -39.81 44.95 -11.64
CA GLN A 545 -40.89 44.81 -10.67
C GLN A 545 -41.10 43.35 -10.31
N LYS A 546 -41.72 43.06 -9.16
CA LYS A 546 -42.00 41.67 -8.73
C LYS A 546 -42.85 40.89 -9.75
N SER A 547 -43.72 41.58 -10.50
CA SER A 547 -44.50 41.01 -11.61
C SER A 547 -43.67 40.59 -12.83
N ASP A 548 -42.44 41.10 -12.96
CA ASP A 548 -41.54 40.74 -14.07
C ASP A 548 -40.85 39.40 -13.83
N GLU A 549 -40.96 38.83 -12.62
CA GLU A 549 -40.47 37.49 -12.30
C GLU A 549 -41.07 36.44 -13.24
N GLY A 550 -40.26 35.47 -13.69
CA GLY A 550 -40.72 34.42 -14.58
C GLY A 550 -39.67 33.91 -15.57
N TRP A 551 -40.11 33.03 -16.47
CA TRP A 551 -39.28 32.42 -17.51
C TRP A 551 -39.21 33.31 -18.75
N TYR A 552 -38.00 33.73 -19.11
CA TYR A 552 -37.72 34.45 -20.35
C TYR A 552 -37.04 33.52 -21.35
N THR A 553 -37.63 33.38 -22.54
CA THR A 553 -37.12 32.55 -23.62
C THR A 553 -36.80 33.39 -24.86
N CYS A 554 -35.56 33.38 -25.29
CA CYS A 554 -35.14 33.90 -26.58
C CYS A 554 -35.45 32.87 -27.67
N VAL A 555 -36.19 33.27 -28.71
CA VAL A 555 -36.56 32.41 -29.85
C VAL A 555 -36.06 33.05 -31.13
N VAL A 556 -35.29 32.29 -31.91
CA VAL A 556 -34.76 32.74 -33.19
C VAL A 556 -35.07 31.73 -34.28
N THR A 557 -35.34 32.22 -35.48
CA THR A 557 -35.57 31.40 -36.68
C THR A 557 -34.54 31.79 -37.74
N GLY A 558 -33.90 30.79 -38.36
CA GLY A 558 -32.85 30.95 -39.35
C GLY A 558 -33.40 31.13 -40.76
N VAL A 559 -32.52 31.41 -41.71
CA VAL A 559 -32.89 31.60 -43.12
C VAL A 559 -33.47 30.32 -43.74
N GLY A 560 -33.02 29.14 -43.28
CA GLY A 560 -33.52 27.81 -43.66
C GLY A 560 -34.73 27.32 -42.87
N SER A 561 -35.41 28.18 -42.12
CA SER A 561 -36.54 27.84 -41.23
C SER A 561 -36.19 26.99 -40.00
N GLN A 562 -34.91 26.74 -39.71
CA GLN A 562 -34.47 26.17 -38.43
C GLN A 562 -34.81 27.11 -37.25
N GLN A 563 -35.17 26.59 -36.07
CA GLN A 563 -35.46 27.40 -34.88
C GLN A 563 -34.54 27.03 -33.71
N SER A 564 -33.92 28.03 -33.08
CA SER A 564 -33.19 27.87 -31.80
C SER A 564 -33.92 28.60 -30.68
N ARG A 565 -33.85 28.04 -29.46
CA ARG A 565 -34.46 28.61 -28.25
C ARG A 565 -33.52 28.53 -27.05
N ALA A 566 -33.43 29.58 -26.25
CA ALA A 566 -32.64 29.61 -25.01
C ALA A 566 -33.44 30.33 -23.90
N SER A 567 -33.48 29.77 -22.69
CA SER A 567 -34.34 30.27 -21.60
C SER A 567 -33.61 30.48 -20.28
N ALA A 568 -34.07 31.46 -19.51
CA ALA A 568 -33.59 31.76 -18.16
C ALA A 568 -34.75 32.20 -17.26
N TYR A 569 -34.64 31.93 -15.96
CA TYR A 569 -35.56 32.42 -14.94
C TYR A 569 -35.05 33.72 -14.31
N LEU A 570 -35.88 34.76 -14.32
CA LEU A 570 -35.62 36.01 -13.62
C LEU A 570 -36.30 35.94 -12.25
N THR A 571 -35.52 36.04 -11.17
CA THR A 571 -36.01 36.12 -9.78
C THR A 571 -35.99 37.57 -9.32
N VAL A 572 -37.06 38.08 -8.70
CA VAL A 572 -37.12 39.47 -8.23
C VAL A 572 -37.25 39.53 -6.71
N VAL A 573 -36.27 40.14 -6.05
CA VAL A 573 -36.24 40.23 -4.58
C VAL A 573 -36.70 41.63 -4.14
N THR A 574 -37.67 41.68 -3.23
CA THR A 574 -38.12 42.92 -2.59
C THR A 574 -37.33 43.22 -1.32
N ASP A 575 -37.25 44.50 -0.92
CA ASP A 575 -36.52 44.90 0.31
C ASP A 575 -37.07 44.21 1.57
N ALA A 576 -38.35 43.83 1.59
CA ALA A 576 -38.98 43.11 2.69
C ALA A 576 -38.63 41.60 2.72
N GLU A 577 -38.36 40.97 1.58
CA GLU A 577 -37.95 39.55 1.48
C GLU A 577 -36.47 39.37 1.81
N ALA A 578 -35.61 40.32 1.41
CA ALA A 578 -34.18 40.31 1.75
C ALA A 578 -33.90 40.40 3.26
N LEU A 579 -34.86 40.92 4.05
CA LEU A 579 -34.81 40.98 5.51
C LEU A 579 -35.36 39.72 6.20
N ARG A 580 -36.17 38.89 5.51
CA ARG A 580 -36.78 37.67 6.07
C ARG A 580 -35.91 36.43 5.85
N THR A 581 -35.17 36.34 4.74
CA THR A 581 -34.26 35.21 4.47
C THR A 581 -33.15 35.10 5.52
N THR A 582 -32.64 36.24 5.99
CA THR A 582 -31.58 36.32 7.02
C THR A 582 -32.06 35.96 8.43
N GLN A 583 -33.38 35.98 8.69
CA GLN A 583 -33.97 35.65 10.00
C GLN A 583 -34.58 34.23 10.03
N GLN A 584 -35.08 33.71 8.90
CA GLN A 584 -35.65 32.35 8.84
C GLN A 584 -34.61 31.24 8.76
N GLU A 585 -33.41 31.48 8.22
CA GLU A 585 -32.29 30.51 8.32
C GLU A 585 -31.73 30.38 9.75
N LYS A 586 -31.95 31.37 10.62
CA LYS A 586 -31.42 31.37 11.99
C LYS A 586 -32.31 30.68 13.02
N LEU A 587 -33.58 30.42 12.71
CA LEU A 587 -34.56 29.98 13.72
C LEU A 587 -35.03 28.52 13.59
N GLN A 588 -34.66 27.81 12.53
CA GLN A 588 -35.12 26.42 12.31
C GLN A 588 -34.09 25.33 12.65
N PHE A 589 -32.86 25.69 13.06
CA PHE A 589 -31.82 24.71 13.41
C PHE A 589 -31.68 24.40 14.92
N LYS A 590 -32.51 25.00 15.79
CA LYS A 590 -32.24 25.01 17.24
C LYS A 590 -33.04 24.04 18.11
N LYS A 591 -33.57 22.92 17.58
CA LYS A 591 -34.40 22.03 18.43
C LYS A 591 -34.48 20.53 18.10
N LYS A 592 -33.47 19.88 17.51
CA LYS A 592 -33.53 18.40 17.31
C LYS A 592 -32.33 17.55 17.70
N ASP A 593 -31.13 18.06 17.92
CA ASP A 593 -29.96 17.17 17.94
C ASP A 593 -29.27 17.06 19.31
N ASP A 594 -29.85 16.22 20.17
CA ASP A 594 -29.17 15.60 21.33
C ASP A 594 -29.42 14.07 21.35
N LYS A 595 -29.38 13.42 20.19
CA LYS A 595 -29.53 11.96 20.09
C LYS A 595 -28.31 11.35 19.38
N LEU A 596 -27.49 10.63 20.14
CA LEU A 596 -26.49 9.72 19.57
C LEU A 596 -27.19 8.53 18.90
N ILE A 597 -26.82 8.25 17.65
CA ILE A 597 -27.30 7.12 16.86
C ILE A 597 -26.08 6.35 16.34
N VAL A 598 -26.09 5.03 16.45
CA VAL A 598 -25.09 4.16 15.82
C VAL A 598 -25.71 3.60 14.55
N ASP A 599 -25.14 3.92 13.39
CA ASP A 599 -25.69 3.58 12.08
C ASP A 599 -24.60 3.06 11.12
N ASP A 600 -25.02 2.55 9.95
CA ASP A 600 -24.15 2.00 8.91
C ASP A 600 -23.25 0.85 9.37
N VAL A 601 -23.78 -0.06 10.20
CA VAL A 601 -23.04 -1.26 10.61
C VAL A 601 -22.90 -2.20 9.42
N LYS A 602 -21.72 -2.21 8.82
CA LYS A 602 -21.34 -3.06 7.69
C LYS A 602 -20.34 -4.11 8.13
N GLY A 603 -20.47 -5.32 7.59
CA GLY A 603 -19.52 -6.40 7.82
C GLY A 603 -18.95 -6.90 6.51
N PHE A 604 -17.64 -7.11 6.49
CA PHE A 604 -16.87 -7.62 5.37
C PHE A 604 -16.29 -8.96 5.78
N VAL A 605 -16.68 -10.02 5.08
CA VAL A 605 -16.17 -11.36 5.30
C VAL A 605 -14.84 -11.50 4.55
N SER A 606 -13.79 -11.92 5.25
CA SER A 606 -12.49 -12.25 4.68
C SER A 606 -12.01 -13.56 5.31
N ASN A 607 -12.06 -14.65 4.53
CA ASN A 607 -11.76 -16.00 5.03
C ASN A 607 -12.62 -16.35 6.27
N SER A 608 -11.99 -16.66 7.41
CA SER A 608 -12.63 -16.93 8.71
C SER A 608 -12.93 -15.69 9.55
N ASP A 609 -12.62 -14.49 9.06
CA ASP A 609 -12.66 -13.27 9.84
C ASP A 609 -13.74 -12.32 9.29
N VAL A 610 -14.43 -11.62 10.18
CA VAL A 610 -15.41 -10.59 9.79
C VAL A 610 -14.96 -9.24 10.31
N ARG A 611 -14.65 -8.34 9.39
CA ARG A 611 -14.37 -6.94 9.71
C ARG A 611 -15.67 -6.16 9.75
N LEU A 612 -16.03 -5.64 10.91
CA LEU A 612 -17.17 -4.75 11.09
C LEU A 612 -16.71 -3.30 11.06
N GLN A 613 -17.53 -2.45 10.46
CA GLN A 613 -17.36 -1.01 10.44
C GLN A 613 -18.71 -0.36 10.77
N TRP A 614 -18.70 0.69 11.58
CA TRP A 614 -19.91 1.42 11.96
C TRP A 614 -19.64 2.92 12.08
N THR A 615 -20.70 3.69 11.94
CA THR A 615 -20.70 5.15 12.12
C THR A 615 -21.50 5.54 13.36
N VAL A 616 -21.13 6.65 13.97
CA VAL A 616 -21.87 7.23 15.10
C VAL A 616 -22.21 8.66 14.74
N LEU A 617 -23.50 8.96 14.73
CA LEU A 617 -24.06 10.26 14.42
C LEU A 617 -24.52 10.91 15.73
N GLY A 618 -24.06 12.13 16.01
CA GLY A 618 -24.39 12.89 17.22
C GLY A 618 -23.60 14.19 17.29
N SER A 619 -23.99 15.09 18.20
CA SER A 619 -23.24 16.33 18.48
C SER A 619 -21.87 16.01 19.10
N GLN A 620 -20.89 16.92 18.95
CA GLN A 620 -19.53 16.71 19.47
C GLN A 620 -19.49 16.51 20.99
N GLU A 621 -20.37 17.19 21.73
CA GLU A 621 -20.55 17.04 23.17
C GLU A 621 -21.05 15.63 23.52
N ALA A 622 -21.96 15.08 22.72
CA ALA A 622 -22.49 13.73 22.89
C ALA A 622 -21.46 12.65 22.51
N LEU A 623 -20.64 12.87 21.48
CA LEU A 623 -19.58 11.95 21.07
C LEU A 623 -18.45 11.81 22.11
N ASN A 624 -18.19 12.87 22.89
CA ASN A 624 -17.23 12.86 24.00
C ASN A 624 -17.75 12.10 25.24
N LEU A 625 -19.04 11.80 25.31
CA LEU A 625 -19.67 11.01 26.38
C LEU A 625 -19.66 9.50 26.07
N ILE A 626 -19.00 9.07 25.00
CA ILE A 626 -18.89 7.65 24.65
C ILE A 626 -17.74 7.04 25.45
N LYS A 627 -18.06 6.03 26.27
CA LYS A 627 -17.11 5.29 27.07
C LYS A 627 -16.44 4.18 26.26
N LYS A 628 -17.26 3.34 25.58
CA LYS A 628 -16.81 2.21 24.76
C LYS A 628 -17.90 1.65 23.84
N PHE A 629 -17.51 0.79 22.91
CA PHE A 629 -18.44 -0.04 22.12
C PHE A 629 -18.30 -1.51 22.48
N LYS A 630 -19.42 -2.24 22.47
CA LYS A 630 -19.48 -3.69 22.56
C LYS A 630 -19.99 -4.23 21.24
N ILE A 631 -19.23 -5.13 20.61
CA ILE A 631 -19.65 -5.82 19.40
C ILE A 631 -20.33 -7.12 19.83
N GLU A 632 -21.61 -7.26 19.46
CA GLU A 632 -22.39 -8.46 19.75
C GLU A 632 -22.59 -9.29 18.50
N VAL A 633 -22.40 -10.60 18.63
CA VAL A 633 -22.58 -11.56 17.55
C VAL A 633 -23.63 -12.60 17.93
N LYS A 634 -24.44 -12.96 16.94
CA LYS A 634 -25.39 -14.07 17.01
C LYS A 634 -25.06 -15.06 15.90
N ARG A 635 -25.00 -16.34 16.26
CA ARG A 635 -24.81 -17.44 15.31
C ARG A 635 -26.18 -17.91 14.79
N ASN A 636 -26.24 -18.44 13.58
CA ASN A 636 -27.43 -19.10 13.06
C ASN A 636 -27.56 -20.54 13.60
N GLU A 637 -27.65 -20.69 14.92
CA GLU A 637 -28.01 -21.95 15.58
C GLU A 637 -29.36 -21.76 16.28
N THR A 638 -30.20 -22.80 16.28
CA THR A 638 -31.57 -22.74 16.81
C THR A 638 -31.54 -22.36 18.30
N ASN A 639 -31.90 -21.09 18.56
CA ASN A 639 -31.97 -20.43 19.87
C ASN A 639 -30.65 -19.97 20.52
N SER A 640 -29.67 -19.48 19.73
CA SER A 640 -28.50 -18.78 20.30
C SER A 640 -28.81 -17.30 20.59
N ASP A 641 -28.59 -16.87 21.83
CA ASP A 641 -28.60 -15.46 22.23
C ASP A 641 -27.36 -14.71 21.70
N TYR A 642 -27.45 -13.37 21.67
CA TYR A 642 -26.30 -12.53 21.36
C TYR A 642 -25.24 -12.63 22.46
N PHE A 643 -23.98 -12.84 22.08
CA PHE A 643 -22.86 -12.75 23.01
C PHE A 643 -21.87 -11.67 22.57
N VAL A 644 -21.15 -11.09 23.53
CA VAL A 644 -20.15 -10.04 23.26
C VAL A 644 -18.90 -10.70 22.68
N ALA A 645 -18.58 -10.38 21.42
CA ALA A 645 -17.40 -10.88 20.74
C ALA A 645 -16.14 -10.09 21.11
N GLU A 646 -16.29 -8.76 21.20
CA GLU A 646 -15.17 -7.85 21.45
C GLU A 646 -15.67 -6.53 22.07
N GLU A 647 -14.88 -5.94 22.97
CA GLU A 647 -15.09 -4.59 23.46
C GLU A 647 -13.97 -3.68 22.95
N VAL A 648 -14.35 -2.51 22.43
CA VAL A 648 -13.40 -1.57 21.84
C VAL A 648 -13.60 -0.15 22.40
N SER A 649 -12.50 0.60 22.48
CA SER A 649 -12.50 1.97 22.99
C SER A 649 -13.40 2.90 22.16
N SER A 650 -13.86 3.99 22.77
CA SER A 650 -14.78 4.99 22.19
C SER A 650 -14.32 5.66 20.89
N HIS A 651 -13.05 5.52 20.50
CA HIS A 651 -12.47 6.11 19.29
C HIS A 651 -12.46 5.12 18.11
N VAL A 652 -12.74 3.84 18.36
CA VAL A 652 -12.73 2.79 17.34
C VAL A 652 -14.04 2.84 16.54
N ARG A 653 -13.94 2.72 15.22
CA ARG A 653 -15.09 2.70 14.28
C ARG A 653 -15.12 1.46 13.39
N ALA A 654 -14.11 0.60 13.52
CA ALA A 654 -14.06 -0.69 12.87
C ALA A 654 -13.27 -1.68 13.74
N SER A 655 -13.69 -2.94 13.75
CA SER A 655 -12.99 -4.03 14.43
C SER A 655 -13.13 -5.33 13.62
N THR A 656 -12.14 -6.21 13.73
CA THR A 656 -12.12 -7.50 13.01
C THR A 656 -12.30 -8.64 14.00
N ILE A 657 -13.45 -9.29 13.92
CA ILE A 657 -13.74 -10.51 14.67
C ILE A 657 -13.07 -11.67 13.95
N LYS A 658 -12.03 -12.22 14.57
CA LYS A 658 -11.22 -13.29 13.98
C LYS A 658 -11.71 -14.67 14.37
N GLN A 659 -11.32 -15.68 13.59
CA GLN A 659 -11.51 -17.10 13.90
C GLN A 659 -12.99 -17.52 14.05
N LEU A 660 -13.87 -16.96 13.23
CA LEU A 660 -15.27 -17.40 13.16
C LEU A 660 -15.35 -18.77 12.49
N PHE A 661 -16.28 -19.60 12.93
CA PHE A 661 -16.40 -20.96 12.41
C PHE A 661 -16.90 -20.91 10.95
N PRO A 662 -16.17 -21.49 9.98
CA PRO A 662 -16.58 -21.54 8.59
C PRO A 662 -17.83 -22.43 8.44
N ASN A 663 -18.54 -22.22 7.35
CA ASN A 663 -19.84 -22.81 7.06
C ASN A 663 -20.96 -22.47 8.06
N ASN A 664 -20.74 -21.44 8.90
CA ASN A 664 -21.78 -20.86 9.76
C ASN A 664 -22.20 -19.48 9.23
N GLN A 665 -23.40 -19.06 9.62
CA GLN A 665 -23.89 -17.71 9.38
C GLN A 665 -23.90 -16.92 10.69
N TYR A 666 -23.40 -15.69 10.62
CA TYR A 666 -23.34 -14.78 11.76
C TYR A 666 -24.08 -13.49 11.46
N LYS A 667 -24.71 -12.94 12.50
CA LYS A 667 -25.34 -11.62 12.50
C LYS A 667 -24.71 -10.78 13.59
N PHE A 668 -24.38 -9.54 13.30
CA PHE A 668 -23.69 -8.67 14.24
C PHE A 668 -24.50 -7.40 14.50
N ARG A 669 -24.23 -6.78 15.65
CA ARG A 669 -24.70 -5.44 15.98
C ARG A 669 -23.71 -4.79 16.93
N VAL A 670 -23.72 -3.46 16.98
CA VAL A 670 -22.83 -2.67 17.81
C VAL A 670 -23.65 -1.99 18.89
N ARG A 671 -23.18 -2.08 20.13
CA ARG A 671 -23.78 -1.44 21.28
C ARG A 671 -22.84 -0.36 21.81
N LEU A 672 -23.28 0.88 21.78
CA LEU A 672 -22.57 2.02 22.35
C LEU A 672 -22.91 2.12 23.83
N VAL A 673 -21.89 2.27 24.67
CA VAL A 673 -22.02 2.54 26.11
C VAL A 673 -21.53 3.95 26.40
N ARG A 674 -22.37 4.77 27.03
CA ARG A 674 -22.03 6.14 27.43
C ARG A 674 -21.36 6.17 28.81
N GLU A 675 -20.84 7.33 29.21
CA GLU A 675 -20.25 7.55 30.54
C GLU A 675 -21.26 7.38 31.70
N ASP A 676 -22.55 7.64 31.46
CA ASP A 676 -23.65 7.41 32.41
C ASP A 676 -24.16 5.95 32.40
N ASP A 677 -23.43 5.04 31.73
CA ASP A 677 -23.78 3.64 31.48
C ASP A 677 -25.10 3.43 30.71
N SER A 678 -25.68 4.49 30.11
CA SER A 678 -26.79 4.31 29.17
C SER A 678 -26.30 3.69 27.86
N GLU A 679 -27.11 2.79 27.31
CA GLU A 679 -26.75 1.99 26.13
C GLU A 679 -27.59 2.37 24.91
N VAL A 680 -26.94 2.53 23.75
CA VAL A 680 -27.59 2.76 22.45
C VAL A 680 -27.23 1.62 21.50
N LEU A 681 -28.25 0.90 21.01
CA LEU A 681 -28.07 -0.18 20.04
C LEU A 681 -28.09 0.33 18.60
N SER A 682 -27.23 -0.24 17.76
CA SER A 682 -27.29 -0.10 16.32
C SER A 682 -28.37 -0.97 15.67
N SER A 683 -28.61 -0.72 14.39
CA SER A 683 -29.25 -1.68 13.49
C SER A 683 -28.39 -2.96 13.35
N GLU A 684 -29.04 -4.08 13.05
CA GLU A 684 -28.36 -5.39 12.89
C GLU A 684 -27.87 -5.56 11.45
N THR A 685 -26.73 -6.24 11.27
CA THR A 685 -26.24 -6.58 9.93
C THR A 685 -27.15 -7.59 9.23
N LYS A 686 -27.00 -7.74 7.91
CA LYS A 686 -27.48 -8.94 7.22
C LYS A 686 -26.71 -10.17 7.71
N TRP A 687 -27.30 -11.36 7.54
CA TRP A 687 -26.60 -12.62 7.81
C TRP A 687 -25.39 -12.74 6.88
N MET A 688 -24.22 -12.92 7.48
CA MET A 688 -22.95 -13.10 6.76
C MET A 688 -22.55 -14.57 6.86
N LYS A 689 -22.37 -15.20 5.69
CA LYS A 689 -21.89 -16.57 5.59
C LYS A 689 -20.36 -16.56 5.57
N ILE A 690 -19.75 -17.37 6.42
CA ILE A 690 -18.30 -17.56 6.43
C ILE A 690 -17.97 -18.74 5.52
N ASP A 691 -17.40 -18.45 4.36
CA ASP A 691 -16.98 -19.48 3.41
C ASP A 691 -15.64 -20.10 3.85
N LEU A 692 -15.39 -21.34 3.42
CA LEU A 692 -14.11 -22.01 3.68
C LEU A 692 -13.00 -21.27 2.90
N PRO A 693 -11.82 -21.02 3.49
CA PRO A 693 -10.69 -20.48 2.74
C PRO A 693 -10.28 -21.47 1.64
N ASP A 694 -10.10 -20.98 0.41
CA ASP A 694 -9.60 -21.79 -0.70
C ASP A 694 -8.12 -22.15 -0.45
N GLY A 695 -7.82 -23.45 -0.42
CA GLY A 695 -6.47 -24.01 -0.24
C GLY A 695 -6.17 -24.56 1.17
N ASP A 696 -5.03 -25.22 1.30
CA ASP A 696 -4.52 -25.73 2.59
C ASP A 696 -4.02 -24.55 3.45
N VAL A 697 -4.31 -24.59 4.76
CA VAL A 697 -3.91 -23.56 5.74
C VAL A 697 -2.91 -24.16 6.71
N ILE A 698 -1.90 -23.39 7.15
CA ILE A 698 -0.86 -23.87 8.08
C ILE A 698 -1.54 -24.48 9.34
N PRO A 699 -1.22 -25.73 9.70
CA PRO A 699 -1.87 -26.42 10.81
C PRO A 699 -1.51 -25.76 12.16
N PRO A 700 -2.41 -25.78 13.16
CA PRO A 700 -2.10 -25.27 14.49
C PRO A 700 -1.03 -26.12 15.18
N ALA A 701 -0.25 -25.52 16.08
CA ALA A 701 0.76 -26.24 16.84
C ALA A 701 0.13 -27.39 17.66
N PRO A 702 0.66 -28.62 17.57
CA PRO A 702 0.23 -29.73 18.43
C PRO A 702 0.52 -29.44 19.91
N MET A 703 -0.21 -30.11 20.81
CA MET A 703 0.04 -30.04 22.25
C MET A 703 0.50 -31.39 22.78
N VAL A 704 1.74 -31.47 23.23
CA VAL A 704 2.27 -32.67 23.90
C VAL A 704 1.84 -32.60 25.36
N GLY A 705 1.25 -33.65 25.92
CA GLY A 705 0.86 -33.64 27.34
C GLY A 705 -0.62 -33.42 27.70
N SER A 706 -1.47 -33.07 26.74
CA SER A 706 -2.86 -32.66 27.04
C SER A 706 -3.87 -33.74 26.66
N GLY A 707 -4.26 -34.59 27.62
CA GLY A 707 -5.28 -35.63 27.43
C GLY A 707 -6.70 -35.06 27.35
N VAL A 708 -7.42 -35.34 26.25
CA VAL A 708 -8.86 -35.10 26.15
C VAL A 708 -9.60 -36.20 26.90
N ILE A 709 -10.44 -35.83 27.88
CA ILE A 709 -11.40 -36.73 28.53
C ILE A 709 -12.40 -37.21 27.46
N LYS A 710 -12.21 -38.43 26.91
CA LYS A 710 -13.25 -39.09 26.12
C LYS A 710 -14.33 -39.61 27.09
N PHE A 711 -15.41 -38.83 27.26
CA PHE A 711 -16.59 -39.28 28.01
C PHE A 711 -17.27 -40.45 27.28
N LYS A 712 -17.01 -41.68 27.73
CA LYS A 712 -17.94 -42.79 27.52
C LYS A 712 -18.96 -42.74 28.66
N PHE A 713 -20.19 -42.31 28.35
CA PHE A 713 -21.31 -42.46 29.26
C PHE A 713 -21.55 -43.95 29.52
N ARG A 714 -21.19 -44.41 30.73
CA ARG A 714 -21.77 -45.63 31.30
C ARG A 714 -22.19 -45.33 32.73
N LEU A 715 -23.50 -45.38 32.92
CA LEU A 715 -24.21 -45.22 34.18
C LEU A 715 -23.58 -46.13 35.26
N LEU A 716 -23.31 -45.56 36.44
CA LEU A 716 -23.46 -46.12 37.80
C LEU A 716 -22.32 -45.71 38.75
N THR A 717 -22.70 -44.81 39.66
CA THR A 717 -22.40 -44.76 41.10
C THR A 717 -21.06 -45.25 41.64
N THR A 718 -20.41 -44.31 42.36
CA THR A 718 -19.40 -44.51 43.42
C THR A 718 -18.09 -45.17 43.02
N LEU A 719 -17.11 -44.32 42.67
CA LEU A 719 -15.76 -44.29 43.25
C LEU A 719 -14.95 -43.18 42.54
N LYS A 720 -14.60 -42.11 43.27
CA LYS A 720 -13.50 -41.22 42.88
C LYS A 720 -12.21 -42.05 42.92
N LYS A 721 -11.76 -42.53 41.77
CA LYS A 721 -10.38 -43.00 41.59
C LYS A 721 -9.73 -42.09 40.54
N LEU A 722 -8.65 -41.41 40.95
CA LEU A 722 -7.77 -40.64 40.06
C LEU A 722 -7.36 -41.52 38.88
N PHE A 723 -7.64 -41.08 37.66
CA PHE A 723 -7.00 -41.58 36.45
C PHE A 723 -6.32 -40.38 35.79
N GLN A 724 -5.04 -40.19 36.09
CA GLN A 724 -4.13 -39.42 35.24
C GLN A 724 -3.76 -40.34 34.08
N LEU A 725 -4.12 -39.97 32.85
CA LEU A 725 -3.51 -40.57 31.66
C LEU A 725 -2.14 -39.91 31.50
N GLU A 726 -1.05 -40.64 31.74
CA GLU A 726 0.31 -40.14 31.49
C GLU A 726 0.50 -39.97 29.98
N SER A 727 0.93 -38.78 29.56
CA SER A 727 1.14 -38.44 28.15
C SER A 727 2.45 -38.97 27.57
N LEU A 728 3.18 -39.76 28.36
CA LEU A 728 4.52 -40.26 28.08
C LEU A 728 4.68 -41.58 28.82
N GLU A 729 4.94 -42.66 28.09
CA GLU A 729 5.09 -44.01 28.64
C GLU A 729 6.45 -44.58 28.22
N MET A 730 7.31 -44.94 29.18
CA MET A 730 8.56 -45.62 28.87
C MET A 730 8.27 -47.05 28.43
N ILE A 731 8.63 -47.39 27.19
CA ILE A 731 8.47 -48.76 26.66
C ILE A 731 9.66 -49.63 27.08
N SER A 732 10.87 -49.06 27.12
CA SER A 732 12.10 -49.70 27.59
C SER A 732 13.10 -48.66 28.07
N GLU A 733 14.25 -49.07 28.61
CA GLU A 733 15.38 -48.19 28.95
C GLU A 733 15.94 -47.35 27.76
N THR A 734 15.58 -47.70 26.53
CA THR A 734 16.03 -47.04 25.29
C THR A 734 14.88 -46.59 24.38
N SER A 735 13.62 -46.67 24.81
CA SER A 735 12.48 -46.26 23.99
C SER A 735 11.31 -45.72 24.81
N ALA A 736 10.64 -44.70 24.27
CA ALA A 736 9.52 -44.04 24.93
C ALA A 736 8.39 -43.73 23.95
N GLN A 737 7.15 -43.90 24.38
CA GLN A 737 5.97 -43.50 23.64
C GLN A 737 5.58 -42.07 24.01
N VAL A 738 5.44 -41.22 22.99
CA VAL A 738 5.02 -39.83 23.11
C VAL A 738 3.62 -39.69 22.54
N THR A 739 2.72 -39.08 23.33
CA THR A 739 1.34 -38.82 22.90
C THR A 739 1.07 -37.32 22.87
N TRP A 740 0.47 -36.83 21.80
CA TRP A 740 0.11 -35.42 21.61
C TRP A 740 -1.35 -35.28 21.18
N ASN A 741 -1.93 -34.13 21.45
CA ASN A 741 -3.25 -33.76 20.96
C ASN A 741 -3.10 -32.76 19.81
N HIS A 742 -3.88 -32.95 18.75
CA HIS A 742 -3.92 -32.04 17.61
C HIS A 742 -5.36 -31.85 17.16
N THR A 743 -5.98 -30.76 17.65
CA THR A 743 -7.32 -30.33 17.26
C THR A 743 -7.21 -29.30 16.15
N VAL A 744 -7.73 -29.64 14.98
CA VAL A 744 -7.72 -28.75 13.82
C VAL A 744 -9.03 -27.96 13.75
N PRO A 745 -8.97 -26.64 13.51
CA PRO A 745 -10.18 -25.82 13.42
C PRO A 745 -10.96 -26.09 12.13
N PHE A 746 -10.29 -26.50 11.04
CA PHE A 746 -10.85 -26.70 9.70
C PHE A 746 -10.26 -27.93 8.99
N PRO A 747 -10.96 -28.57 8.04
CA PRO A 747 -10.47 -29.77 7.33
C PRO A 747 -9.21 -29.53 6.48
N ASN A 748 -9.07 -28.34 5.91
CA ASN A 748 -7.91 -27.90 5.11
C ASN A 748 -6.70 -27.48 5.98
N ALA A 749 -6.83 -27.52 7.31
CA ALA A 749 -5.74 -27.37 8.28
C ALA A 749 -5.28 -28.71 8.88
N ILE A 750 -5.72 -29.84 8.31
CA ILE A 750 -5.29 -31.19 8.75
C ILE A 750 -3.82 -31.39 8.42
N ALA A 751 -3.05 -31.78 9.43
CA ALA A 751 -1.66 -32.18 9.26
C ALA A 751 -1.56 -33.44 8.39
N LYS A 752 -0.75 -33.37 7.34
CA LYS A 752 -0.34 -34.53 6.53
C LYS A 752 0.84 -35.27 7.13
N HIS A 753 1.66 -34.61 7.94
CA HIS A 753 2.76 -35.23 8.70
C HIS A 753 2.92 -34.58 10.07
N PHE A 754 3.40 -35.35 11.06
CA PHE A 754 3.91 -34.82 12.32
C PHE A 754 5.41 -35.06 12.42
N ILE A 755 6.16 -34.03 12.81
CA ILE A 755 7.61 -34.08 12.99
C ILE A 755 7.89 -33.95 14.49
N ILE A 756 8.48 -34.98 15.09
CA ILE A 756 8.92 -34.95 16.48
C ILE A 756 10.40 -34.58 16.50
N MET A 757 10.74 -33.53 17.24
CA MET A 757 12.11 -33.11 17.50
C MET A 757 12.44 -33.43 18.95
N TYR A 758 13.55 -34.11 19.19
CA TYR A 758 14.03 -34.36 20.55
C TYR A 758 15.52 -34.02 20.72
N PHE A 759 15.83 -33.39 21.84
CA PHE A 759 17.14 -32.83 22.14
C PHE A 759 17.75 -33.58 23.31
N PHE A 760 18.91 -34.20 23.10
CA PHE A 760 19.66 -34.85 24.17
C PHE A 760 20.32 -33.79 25.06
N ASN A 761 19.99 -33.79 26.36
CA ASN A 761 20.63 -32.99 27.40
C ASN A 761 20.84 -31.50 27.04
N GLY A 762 19.86 -30.89 26.34
CA GLY A 762 19.90 -29.49 25.92
C GLY A 762 20.85 -29.16 24.75
N SER A 763 21.32 -30.14 23.98
CA SER A 763 22.08 -29.97 22.74
C SER A 763 21.39 -29.00 21.76
N GLU A 764 22.16 -28.18 21.04
CA GLU A 764 21.66 -27.31 19.96
C GLU A 764 21.20 -28.11 18.73
N ASN A 765 21.77 -29.30 18.53
CA ASN A 765 21.39 -30.23 17.46
C ASN A 765 20.39 -31.26 18.01
N GLY A 766 19.12 -31.13 17.59
CA GLY A 766 18.06 -32.09 17.88
C GLY A 766 17.92 -33.13 16.78
N GLU A 767 17.58 -34.36 17.15
CA GLU A 767 17.19 -35.38 16.19
C GLU A 767 15.71 -35.23 15.83
N THR A 768 15.35 -35.52 14.58
CA THR A 768 13.97 -35.36 14.09
C THR A 768 13.46 -36.65 13.47
N ILE A 769 12.22 -37.02 13.77
CA ILE A 769 11.53 -38.16 13.17
C ILE A 769 10.18 -37.68 12.64
N SER A 770 9.89 -37.96 11.36
CA SER A 770 8.61 -37.65 10.72
C SER A 770 7.70 -38.87 10.67
N PHE A 771 6.41 -38.65 10.88
CA PHE A 771 5.36 -39.67 10.83
C PHE A 771 4.20 -39.21 9.94
N ASP A 772 3.55 -40.14 9.25
CA ASP A 772 2.36 -39.85 8.45
C ASP A 772 1.23 -39.29 9.34
N GLY A 773 0.71 -38.14 8.93
CA GLY A 773 -0.30 -37.36 9.61
C GLY A 773 -1.72 -37.76 9.24
N GLY A 774 -2.63 -37.55 10.19
CA GLY A 774 -4.01 -37.99 10.15
C GLY A 774 -4.60 -38.01 11.56
N SER A 775 -5.28 -39.10 11.95
CA SER A 775 -5.82 -39.30 13.31
C SER A 775 -4.79 -39.82 14.33
N THR A 776 -3.54 -40.03 13.90
CA THR A 776 -2.43 -40.51 14.70
C THR A 776 -1.93 -39.41 15.65
N THR A 777 -2.01 -39.70 16.94
CA THR A 777 -1.70 -38.78 18.06
C THR A 777 -0.63 -39.36 19.00
N GLN A 778 0.06 -40.40 18.54
CA GLN A 778 1.06 -41.13 19.33
C GLN A 778 2.18 -41.64 18.42
N ALA A 779 3.40 -41.67 18.93
CA ALA A 779 4.54 -42.29 18.27
C ALA A 779 5.58 -42.79 19.29
N VAL A 780 6.40 -43.75 18.87
CA VAL A 780 7.47 -44.33 19.67
C VAL A 780 8.80 -43.71 19.25
N LEU A 781 9.54 -43.16 20.22
CA LEU A 781 10.91 -42.69 20.08
C LEU A 781 11.88 -43.85 20.34
N PRO A 782 12.65 -44.29 19.33
CA PRO A 782 13.66 -45.34 19.50
C PRO A 782 15.04 -44.77 19.87
N ASN A 783 15.98 -45.65 20.26
CA ASN A 783 17.41 -45.36 20.43
C ASN A 783 17.78 -44.31 21.49
N LEU A 784 16.96 -44.13 22.51
CA LEU A 784 17.26 -43.23 23.62
C LEU A 784 18.42 -43.77 24.47
N VAL A 785 19.25 -42.87 24.98
CA VAL A 785 20.35 -43.21 25.90
C VAL A 785 19.77 -43.40 27.31
N PRO A 786 20.07 -44.50 28.03
CA PRO A 786 19.65 -44.70 29.42
C PRO A 786 20.24 -43.66 30.38
N ASP A 787 19.56 -43.38 31.49
CA ASP A 787 19.95 -42.39 32.51
C ASP A 787 20.24 -40.98 31.95
N SER A 788 19.39 -40.50 31.06
CA SER A 788 19.57 -39.24 30.33
C SER A 788 18.27 -38.47 30.17
N THR A 789 18.38 -37.15 30.02
CA THR A 789 17.23 -36.26 29.86
C THR A 789 17.09 -35.78 28.42
N TYR A 790 15.89 -35.88 27.87
CA TYR A 790 15.53 -35.44 26.53
C TYR A 790 14.43 -34.38 26.59
N THR A 791 14.53 -33.34 25.77
CA THR A 791 13.46 -32.36 25.57
C THR A 791 12.76 -32.65 24.25
N ILE A 792 11.43 -32.81 24.25
CA ILE A 792 10.65 -33.23 23.08
C ILE A 792 9.69 -32.12 22.65
N GLN A 793 9.59 -31.89 21.35
CA GLN A 793 8.64 -31.00 20.69
C GLN A 793 8.03 -31.67 19.45
N VAL A 794 6.79 -31.33 19.11
CA VAL A 794 6.08 -31.87 17.94
C VAL A 794 5.62 -30.71 17.05
N ILE A 795 5.84 -30.84 15.74
CA ILE A 795 5.42 -29.91 14.69
C ILE A 795 4.43 -30.61 13.78
N ALA A 796 3.36 -29.93 13.37
CA ALA A 796 2.44 -30.40 12.34
C ALA A 796 2.83 -29.82 10.97
N GLU A 797 2.66 -30.58 9.89
CA GLU A 797 2.99 -30.15 8.53
C GLU A 797 1.90 -30.57 7.54
N ASN A 798 1.49 -29.67 6.64
CA ASN A 798 0.65 -29.97 5.48
C ASN A 798 1.17 -29.24 4.22
N LEU A 799 0.39 -29.15 3.14
CA LEU A 799 0.85 -28.49 1.90
C LEU A 799 1.07 -26.98 2.06
N ALA A 800 0.50 -26.35 3.10
CA ALA A 800 0.71 -24.93 3.39
C ALA A 800 2.02 -24.66 4.15
N GLY A 801 2.62 -25.69 4.76
CA GLY A 801 3.88 -25.61 5.49
C GLY A 801 3.83 -26.17 6.90
N LYS A 802 4.86 -25.86 7.69
CA LYS A 802 5.08 -26.35 9.06
C LYS A 802 4.47 -25.41 10.11
N SER A 803 3.86 -25.97 11.14
CA SER A 803 3.37 -25.23 12.32
C SER A 803 4.53 -24.73 13.19
N PRO A 804 4.28 -23.78 14.11
CA PRO A 804 5.16 -23.58 15.25
C PRO A 804 5.33 -24.88 16.07
N PRO A 805 6.47 -25.08 16.77
CA PRO A 805 6.68 -26.23 17.66
C PRO A 805 5.70 -26.25 18.83
N SER A 806 5.34 -27.45 19.30
CA SER A 806 4.56 -27.65 20.52
C SER A 806 5.27 -27.11 21.77
N ASN A 807 4.53 -27.11 22.90
CA ASN A 807 5.16 -27.01 24.21
C ASN A 807 6.25 -28.09 24.38
N GLN A 808 7.30 -27.75 25.12
CA GLN A 808 8.39 -28.67 25.45
C GLN A 808 7.93 -29.68 26.51
N MET A 809 8.30 -30.94 26.31
CA MET A 809 8.13 -32.00 27.30
C MET A 809 9.47 -32.63 27.63
N ASN A 810 9.79 -32.77 28.92
CA ASN A 810 11.01 -33.42 29.36
C ASN A 810 10.76 -34.92 29.59
N LEU A 811 11.65 -35.75 29.06
CA LEU A 811 11.66 -37.20 29.20
C LEU A 811 12.97 -37.61 29.87
N ASN A 812 12.87 -38.32 31.00
CA ASN A 812 14.03 -38.88 31.68
C ASN A 812 14.04 -40.40 31.47
N THR A 813 15.10 -40.93 30.90
CA THR A 813 15.25 -42.38 30.70
C THR A 813 15.72 -43.06 31.98
N THR A 814 15.28 -44.31 32.19
CA THR A 814 15.61 -45.07 33.41
C THR A 814 17.05 -45.60 33.36
N ALA A 815 17.71 -45.65 34.51
CA ALA A 815 19.05 -46.23 34.63
C ALA A 815 19.05 -47.73 34.27
N SER A 816 19.98 -48.13 33.41
CA SER A 816 20.11 -49.53 32.97
C SER A 816 20.61 -50.40 34.12
N GLN A 817 19.83 -51.41 34.50
CA GLN A 817 20.24 -52.44 35.46
C GLN A 817 21.03 -53.54 34.74
N ASN A 818 22.23 -53.25 34.24
CA ASN A 818 23.38 -54.16 34.25
C ASN A 818 24.64 -53.63 33.55
N THR A 819 25.76 -53.86 34.24
CA THR A 819 27.16 -53.90 33.79
C THR A 819 27.76 -52.63 33.20
N GLY A 820 28.59 -51.97 34.03
CA GLY A 820 29.67 -51.12 33.57
C GLY A 820 30.56 -51.84 32.55
N VAL A 821 31.17 -51.03 31.67
CA VAL A 821 32.11 -51.32 30.56
C VAL A 821 31.60 -50.82 29.19
N MET A 822 30.32 -50.53 28.99
CA MET A 822 29.82 -50.08 27.65
C MET A 822 29.43 -48.59 27.50
N ASN A 823 29.59 -47.76 28.54
CA ASN A 823 29.24 -46.33 28.47
C ASN A 823 30.35 -45.43 27.89
N THR A 824 31.58 -45.93 27.77
CA THR A 824 32.71 -45.15 27.21
C THR A 824 32.87 -45.31 25.69
N ILE A 825 32.24 -46.33 25.08
CA ILE A 825 32.40 -46.63 23.64
C ILE A 825 31.27 -46.01 22.81
N LYS A 826 30.07 -45.81 23.37
CA LYS A 826 28.95 -45.16 22.66
C LYS A 826 29.08 -43.63 22.53
N SER A 827 29.74 -42.94 23.47
CA SER A 827 29.99 -41.50 23.35
C SER A 827 31.01 -41.15 22.26
N VAL A 828 31.94 -42.07 21.97
CA VAL A 828 32.95 -41.93 20.90
C VAL A 828 32.33 -42.22 19.52
N LEU A 829 31.33 -43.10 19.44
CA LEU A 829 30.69 -43.44 18.16
C LEU A 829 29.71 -42.38 17.66
N HIS A 830 29.24 -41.47 18.52
CA HIS A 830 28.39 -40.33 18.13
C HIS A 830 29.19 -39.14 17.55
N SER A 831 30.53 -39.17 17.64
CA SER A 831 31.46 -38.14 17.15
C SER A 831 32.00 -38.43 15.74
N ILE A 832 31.57 -39.51 15.10
CA ILE A 832 31.99 -39.85 13.73
C ILE A 832 30.84 -39.51 12.78
N ASN A 833 31.01 -38.44 12.01
CA ASN A 833 30.13 -38.06 10.89
C ASN A 833 29.82 -39.29 10.01
N PRO A 834 28.55 -39.61 9.72
CA PRO A 834 28.21 -40.46 8.59
C PRO A 834 28.17 -39.60 7.32
N HIS A 835 29.28 -38.93 6.99
CA HIS A 835 29.46 -38.39 5.64
C HIS A 835 29.97 -39.52 4.72
N LEU A 836 29.16 -40.56 4.58
CA LEU A 836 29.25 -41.48 3.47
C LEU A 836 27.91 -41.43 2.75
N THR A 837 27.73 -40.32 2.05
CA THR A 837 26.50 -39.97 1.36
C THR A 837 26.24 -40.94 0.21
N PHE A 838 24.95 -41.16 -0.01
CA PHE A 838 24.23 -41.85 -1.08
C PHE A 838 24.90 -41.87 -2.49
N GLN A 839 25.85 -40.98 -2.77
CA GLN A 839 26.66 -40.98 -3.99
C GLN A 839 27.60 -42.19 -4.11
N THR A 840 28.20 -42.70 -3.03
CA THR A 840 29.08 -43.88 -3.11
C THR A 840 28.28 -45.16 -3.35
N ALA A 841 27.09 -45.28 -2.74
CA ALA A 841 26.17 -46.38 -3.00
C ALA A 841 25.60 -46.33 -4.43
N ALA A 842 25.25 -45.15 -4.95
CA ALA A 842 24.75 -44.99 -6.31
C ALA A 842 25.83 -45.26 -7.37
N ILE A 843 27.09 -44.86 -7.14
CA ILE A 843 28.21 -45.16 -8.06
C ILE A 843 28.51 -46.67 -8.05
N VAL A 844 28.48 -47.33 -6.89
CA VAL A 844 28.66 -48.78 -6.79
C VAL A 844 27.50 -49.54 -7.43
N LEU A 845 26.25 -49.06 -7.28
CA LEU A 845 25.08 -49.65 -7.95
C LEU A 845 25.13 -49.45 -9.46
N CYS A 846 25.55 -48.26 -9.94
CA CYS A 846 25.76 -47.98 -11.36
C CYS A 846 26.90 -48.83 -11.95
N LEU A 847 28.01 -49.02 -11.24
CA LEU A 847 29.11 -49.87 -11.67
C LEU A 847 28.70 -51.36 -11.69
N LEU A 848 27.91 -51.82 -10.71
CA LEU A 848 27.31 -53.16 -10.71
C LEU A 848 26.31 -53.34 -11.85
N PHE A 849 25.51 -52.32 -12.17
CA PHE A 849 24.57 -52.36 -13.27
C PHE A 849 25.27 -52.36 -14.64
N VAL A 850 26.31 -51.55 -14.81
CA VAL A 850 27.12 -51.51 -16.05
C VAL A 850 27.88 -52.82 -16.24
N THR A 851 28.43 -53.42 -15.18
CA THR A 851 29.09 -54.73 -15.28
C THR A 851 28.11 -55.87 -15.59
N LEU A 852 26.91 -55.84 -15.00
CA LEU A 852 25.82 -56.76 -15.38
C LEU A 852 25.38 -56.57 -16.83
N LEU A 853 25.28 -55.32 -17.31
CA LEU A 853 24.90 -55.02 -18.69
C LEU A 853 25.98 -55.48 -19.68
N VAL A 854 27.26 -55.28 -19.36
CA VAL A 854 28.40 -55.77 -20.16
C VAL A 854 28.43 -57.31 -20.18
N MET A 855 28.18 -57.98 -19.05
CA MET A 855 28.08 -59.45 -19.00
C MET A 855 26.89 -59.97 -19.81
N LEU A 856 25.76 -59.26 -19.82
CA LEU A 856 24.57 -59.62 -20.59
C LEU A 856 24.80 -59.42 -22.09
N ILE A 857 25.47 -58.32 -22.49
CA ILE A 857 25.88 -58.06 -23.87
C ILE A 857 26.92 -59.10 -24.32
N CYS A 858 27.89 -59.46 -23.47
CA CYS A 858 28.82 -60.55 -23.76
C CYS A 858 28.09 -61.89 -23.91
N CYS A 859 27.09 -62.22 -23.08
CA CYS A 859 26.31 -63.43 -23.24
C CYS A 859 25.51 -63.44 -24.56
N VAL A 860 24.91 -62.32 -24.97
CA VAL A 860 24.19 -62.21 -26.25
C VAL A 860 25.14 -62.30 -27.45
N VAL A 861 26.34 -61.74 -27.35
CA VAL A 861 27.38 -61.80 -28.40
C VAL A 861 28.00 -63.20 -28.49
N PHE A 862 28.20 -63.91 -27.37
CA PHE A 862 28.74 -65.27 -27.37
C PHE A 862 27.69 -66.36 -27.70
N CYS A 863 26.40 -66.11 -27.48
CA CYS A 863 25.33 -67.05 -27.85
C CYS A 863 24.89 -66.98 -29.32
N ASN A 864 25.39 -66.02 -30.12
CA ASN A 864 25.04 -65.88 -31.54
C ASN A 864 26.15 -66.24 -32.54
N ILE A 865 27.19 -66.97 -32.10
CA ILE A 865 28.19 -67.52 -33.02
C ILE A 865 27.81 -68.95 -33.40
N ARG A 866 26.98 -69.09 -34.45
CA ARG A 866 27.08 -70.17 -35.45
C ARG A 866 26.56 -69.68 -36.82
N SER A 867 27.54 -69.50 -37.71
CA SER A 867 27.63 -69.10 -39.14
C SER A 867 26.72 -69.82 -40.18
N PRO A 868 26.77 -69.54 -41.52
CA PRO A 868 27.38 -68.42 -42.32
C PRO A 868 26.53 -67.88 -43.52
N SER A 869 27.14 -66.90 -44.25
CA SER A 869 26.98 -66.52 -45.70
C SER A 869 25.79 -65.62 -46.11
N THR A 870 25.86 -64.55 -46.94
CA THR A 870 26.87 -64.02 -47.88
C THR A 870 26.42 -62.61 -48.41
N VAL A 871 27.38 -61.67 -48.55
CA VAL A 871 27.65 -60.81 -49.75
C VAL A 871 26.83 -59.52 -50.06
N LYS A 872 27.52 -58.38 -49.82
CA LYS A 872 27.86 -57.19 -50.68
C LYS A 872 26.83 -56.09 -51.07
N THR A 873 27.09 -54.90 -50.49
CA THR A 873 27.42 -53.57 -51.09
C THR A 873 26.63 -52.94 -52.25
N GLN A 874 26.07 -51.75 -51.97
CA GLN A 874 26.10 -50.47 -52.73
C GLN A 874 25.35 -49.43 -51.85
N GLY A 875 25.69 -48.16 -51.64
CA GLY A 875 26.59 -47.25 -52.33
C GLY A 875 25.89 -45.89 -52.50
N MET A 876 26.22 -44.91 -51.65
CA MET A 876 26.33 -43.47 -51.97
C MET A 876 25.06 -42.66 -52.40
N LYS A 877 24.63 -41.68 -51.58
CA LYS A 877 24.89 -40.23 -51.76
C LYS A 877 24.04 -39.31 -50.87
N SER A 878 24.71 -38.23 -50.48
CA SER A 878 24.35 -37.07 -49.64
C SER A 878 23.60 -35.96 -50.42
N PHE A 879 23.19 -34.92 -49.68
CA PHE A 879 22.80 -33.53 -50.06
C PHE A 879 21.28 -33.27 -50.16
N ALA A 880 20.70 -32.18 -49.66
CA ALA A 880 21.21 -30.96 -49.03
C ALA A 880 20.11 -30.27 -48.19
N ASN A 881 20.55 -29.39 -47.29
CA ASN A 881 19.80 -28.37 -46.55
C ASN A 881 19.08 -27.35 -47.46
N LEU A 882 17.97 -26.74 -47.01
CA LEU A 882 17.91 -25.31 -46.65
C LEU A 882 16.50 -24.87 -46.16
N VAL A 883 16.54 -23.96 -45.18
CA VAL A 883 15.50 -23.13 -44.50
C VAL A 883 14.75 -23.79 -43.35
#